data_AF-A0A7X8M7F2-F1
#
_entry.id   AF-A0A7X8M7F2-F1
#
_cell.length_a   1.000
_cell.length_b   1.000
_cell.length_c   1.000
_cell.angle_alpha   90.00
_cell.angle_beta   90.00
_cell.angle_gamma   90.00
#
_symmetry.space_group_name_H-M   'P 1'
#
loop_
_entity.id
_entity.type
_entity.pdbx_description
1 polymer ?
#
loop_
_entity_poly.entity_id
_entity_poly.type
_entity_poly.pdbx_seq_one_letter_code
_entity_poly.pdbx_strand_id
1 'polypeptide(L)'
;MRMTTSHWGGILILCTVCRSQIVLVGPPSAGFEKRIADAVQSVRIIDTHEHLLSEKERVEQKANFDFTLLFSHYTKEDLISAANEKSLIEVVFNNRFPIQDRWNLFAPYWDAVRTTGYGRASWLAVHDLYGIDELNESSCVSLSEKLQAATQPGLYRSILKEKAGIDLSLNDVGHRKLDTEFFRSVERFDQFIDVSSHAEIKQLCQQHGTSGVTLEDYLQALRRAFQEGLEYGMVGVKSGLAYNRILNYEDISRERALEVFGKLEHKEASRQEIKAFQDFMMHRVMDLADEYDLPVQIHTGLQAGNGNLITNSHPIHLVNLFMEYPEVNFCLFHGAYPYGPELGTLAKNFPNVFIDLCWDYVISPSYSIRNLHEWLETVPNNKIMAFGGDYSVVELVYSHAVMARRCITEVLTEKVRSRYLSEAEALGIAEKILRTNALRVFKLAPGGDGPKIPAVLQKSGPLHDWWRLHTSKEGFIKSWKVIGPFETGEGLDQVLPPEKNVDFSQSHPRLGGQVSWQTAEASSAGYLNFIAHFARTQSEGRAGAIGMVYAYTEIECPDERPATLTIGSNDGAKVWLNGQVIYNEKGGRIAVADQDILNVKLHPGTNRLLVKVQNLGASWGLYVRVVDSDGKLKYKSF
;
A
#
# COMPACT_ATOMS: atom_id res chain seq x y z
N MET A 1 71.44 -38.25 13.72
CA MET A 1 71.57 -37.41 14.92
C MET A 1 70.73 -36.16 14.70
N ARG A 2 69.64 -36.00 15.49
CA ARG A 2 68.77 -34.82 15.80
C ARG A 2 68.61 -33.72 14.74
N MET A 3 67.40 -33.50 14.20
CA MET A 3 66.33 -32.62 14.74
C MET A 3 66.81 -31.26 15.25
N THR A 4 66.31 -30.17 14.65
CA THR A 4 65.52 -29.14 15.38
C THR A 4 64.61 -28.37 14.41
N THR A 5 63.33 -28.42 14.73
CA THR A 5 62.16 -27.71 14.20
C THR A 5 62.19 -26.21 14.49
N SER A 6 61.91 -25.37 13.50
CA SER A 6 61.60 -23.94 13.71
C SER A 6 60.14 -23.78 14.15
N HIS A 7 59.94 -23.20 15.34
CA HIS A 7 58.66 -22.64 15.77
C HIS A 7 58.47 -21.27 15.14
N TRP A 8 57.48 -21.12 14.26
CA TRP A 8 56.86 -19.84 13.97
C TRP A 8 55.48 -19.85 14.60
N GLY A 9 55.35 -19.15 15.74
CA GLY A 9 54.07 -18.85 16.36
C GLY A 9 53.27 -17.93 15.44
N GLY A 10 52.26 -18.48 14.78
CA GLY A 10 51.26 -17.70 14.07
C GLY A 10 50.35 -17.00 15.07
N ILE A 11 50.55 -15.69 15.24
CA ILE A 11 49.55 -14.79 15.81
C ILE A 11 48.34 -14.83 14.86
N LEU A 12 47.25 -15.47 15.29
CA LEU A 12 45.96 -15.31 14.65
C LEU A 12 45.51 -13.85 14.84
N ILE A 13 45.68 -13.04 13.81
CA ILE A 13 45.06 -11.72 13.73
C ILE A 13 43.55 -11.99 13.60
N LEU A 14 42.81 -11.77 14.69
CA LEU A 14 41.36 -11.60 14.62
C LEU A 14 41.08 -10.43 13.67
N CYS A 15 40.67 -10.73 12.44
CA CYS A 15 40.08 -9.77 11.52
C CYS A 15 38.76 -9.27 12.13
N THR A 16 38.86 -8.30 13.04
CA THR A 16 37.75 -7.48 13.49
C THR A 16 37.49 -6.44 12.40
N VAL A 17 36.74 -6.83 11.39
CA VAL A 17 36.07 -5.86 10.51
C VAL A 17 34.58 -5.85 10.84
N CYS A 18 34.25 -5.70 12.12
CA CYS A 18 32.95 -5.16 12.51
C CYS A 18 33.08 -3.64 12.54
N ARG A 19 32.92 -2.99 11.40
CA ARG A 19 32.65 -1.55 11.39
C ARG A 19 31.16 -1.37 11.65
N SER A 20 30.73 -1.45 12.91
CA SER A 20 29.47 -0.81 13.29
C SER A 20 29.64 0.70 13.10
N GLN A 21 28.70 1.39 12.45
CA GLN A 21 28.69 2.85 12.49
C GLN A 21 28.42 3.38 13.92
N ILE A 22 27.66 2.63 14.74
CA ILE A 22 27.26 3.01 16.11
C ILE A 22 27.15 1.75 17.00
N VAL A 23 27.66 1.80 18.22
CA VAL A 23 27.48 0.78 19.28
C VAL A 23 26.51 1.34 20.33
N LEU A 24 25.37 0.69 20.52
CA LEU A 24 24.29 1.19 21.39
C LEU A 24 24.10 0.36 22.65
N VAL A 25 24.37 -0.95 22.59
CA VAL A 25 24.10 -1.89 23.68
C VAL A 25 25.34 -2.70 24.09
N GLY A 26 25.24 -3.38 25.24
CA GLY A 26 26.27 -4.31 25.71
C GLY A 26 26.49 -5.51 24.76
N PRO A 27 27.58 -6.27 24.93
CA PRO A 27 27.82 -7.47 24.13
C PRO A 27 26.71 -8.52 24.36
N PRO A 28 26.28 -9.25 23.33
CA PRO A 28 25.29 -10.31 23.49
C PRO A 28 25.85 -11.51 24.25
N SER A 29 24.97 -12.25 24.93
CA SER A 29 25.31 -13.50 25.60
C SER A 29 25.67 -14.59 24.60
N ALA A 30 26.62 -15.46 24.94
CA ALA A 30 27.03 -16.58 24.08
C ALA A 30 25.84 -17.40 23.56
N GLY A 31 25.88 -17.80 22.28
CA GLY A 31 24.80 -18.55 21.63
C GLY A 31 23.59 -17.72 21.20
N PHE A 32 23.70 -16.39 21.16
CA PHE A 32 22.62 -15.51 20.72
C PHE A 32 22.21 -15.78 19.26
N GLU A 33 23.14 -16.18 18.39
CA GLU A 33 22.84 -16.52 17.00
C GLU A 33 21.78 -17.62 16.90
N LYS A 34 21.93 -18.68 17.71
CA LYS A 34 20.97 -19.78 17.74
C LYS A 34 19.63 -19.33 18.30
N ARG A 35 19.62 -18.51 19.37
CA ARG A 35 18.37 -18.01 19.96
C ARG A 35 17.60 -17.11 19.00
N ILE A 36 18.30 -16.28 18.21
CA ILE A 36 17.67 -15.47 17.15
C ILE A 36 17.11 -16.38 16.06
N ALA A 37 17.87 -17.35 15.57
CA ALA A 37 17.40 -18.32 14.57
C ALA A 37 16.14 -19.09 15.06
N ASP A 38 16.19 -19.62 16.29
CA ASP A 38 15.06 -20.35 16.90
C ASP A 38 13.84 -19.44 17.06
N ALA A 39 14.04 -18.18 17.49
CA ALA A 39 12.97 -17.19 17.61
C ALA A 39 12.34 -16.86 16.25
N VAL A 40 13.15 -16.52 15.24
CA VAL A 40 12.68 -16.26 13.88
C VAL A 40 11.91 -17.46 13.35
N GLN A 41 12.41 -18.69 13.53
CA GLN A 41 11.73 -19.91 13.07
C GLN A 41 10.41 -20.17 13.79
N SER A 42 10.30 -19.80 15.07
CA SER A 42 9.10 -20.02 15.88
C SER A 42 7.92 -19.11 15.51
N VAL A 43 8.18 -17.95 14.89
CA VAL A 43 7.12 -17.01 14.51
C VAL A 43 6.21 -17.65 13.47
N ARG A 44 4.91 -17.65 13.77
CA ARG A 44 3.87 -18.04 12.82
C ARG A 44 3.60 -16.89 11.85
N ILE A 45 3.93 -17.08 10.58
CA ILE A 45 3.90 -16.03 9.56
C ILE A 45 2.45 -15.65 9.22
N ILE A 46 2.22 -14.35 8.99
CA ILE A 46 1.08 -13.88 8.20
C ILE A 46 1.63 -13.45 6.85
N ASP A 47 1.21 -14.19 5.84
CA ASP A 47 1.68 -14.09 4.47
C ASP A 47 0.79 -13.07 3.73
N THR A 48 1.41 -11.97 3.29
CA THR A 48 0.69 -10.79 2.80
C THR A 48 0.15 -10.95 1.38
N HIS A 49 0.55 -11.98 0.62
CA HIS A 49 0.03 -12.17 -0.73
C HIS A 49 0.38 -13.52 -1.36
N GLU A 50 -0.60 -14.10 -2.06
CA GLU A 50 -0.50 -15.33 -2.85
C GLU A 50 -1.51 -15.34 -4.02
N HIS A 51 -1.31 -16.29 -4.94
CA HIS A 51 -2.20 -16.58 -6.08
C HIS A 51 -2.60 -18.07 -6.14
N LEU A 52 -2.79 -18.69 -4.97
CA LEU A 52 -3.03 -20.12 -4.87
C LEU A 52 -4.45 -20.49 -5.28
N LEU A 53 -4.56 -21.57 -6.07
CA LEU A 53 -5.82 -22.28 -6.27
C LEU A 53 -6.34 -22.85 -4.94
N SER A 54 -7.62 -23.23 -4.87
CA SER A 54 -8.07 -24.08 -3.77
C SER A 54 -7.40 -25.44 -3.81
N GLU A 55 -7.21 -26.07 -2.65
CA GLU A 55 -6.64 -27.43 -2.57
C GLU A 55 -7.48 -28.42 -3.41
N LYS A 56 -8.80 -28.25 -3.42
CA LYS A 56 -9.70 -29.07 -4.24
C LYS A 56 -9.36 -28.97 -5.73
N GLU A 57 -9.24 -27.76 -6.27
CA GLU A 57 -8.85 -27.55 -7.67
C GLU A 57 -7.45 -28.12 -7.95
N ARG A 58 -6.50 -27.94 -7.01
CA ARG A 58 -5.15 -28.51 -7.10
C ARG A 58 -5.18 -30.05 -7.15
N VAL A 59 -6.07 -30.70 -6.41
CA VAL A 59 -6.24 -32.16 -6.45
C VAL A 59 -6.92 -32.63 -7.73
N GLU A 60 -7.95 -31.91 -8.20
CA GLU A 60 -8.65 -32.22 -9.45
C GLU A 60 -7.74 -32.13 -10.68
N GLN A 61 -6.77 -31.22 -10.65
CA GLN A 61 -5.80 -31.04 -11.74
C GLN A 61 -4.59 -31.98 -11.64
N LYS A 62 -4.55 -32.90 -10.66
CA LYS A 62 -3.38 -33.75 -10.34
C LYS A 62 -2.70 -34.40 -11.55
N ALA A 63 -3.49 -34.92 -12.49
CA ALA A 63 -2.99 -35.63 -13.66
C ALA A 63 -2.16 -34.76 -14.61
N ASN A 64 -2.26 -33.44 -14.50
CA ASN A 64 -1.53 -32.50 -15.34
C ASN A 64 -0.13 -32.15 -14.79
N PHE A 65 0.21 -32.57 -13.57
CA PHE A 65 1.45 -32.17 -12.92
C PHE A 65 2.55 -33.21 -13.06
N ASP A 66 3.74 -32.72 -13.35
CA ASP A 66 5.00 -33.45 -13.36
C ASP A 66 6.10 -32.56 -12.76
N PHE A 67 7.36 -32.96 -12.91
CA PHE A 67 8.51 -32.23 -12.38
C PHE A 67 8.51 -30.73 -12.70
N THR A 68 7.93 -30.32 -13.85
CA THR A 68 7.92 -28.93 -14.29
C THR A 68 7.04 -28.02 -13.45
N LEU A 69 6.10 -28.55 -12.64
CA LEU A 69 5.26 -27.74 -11.76
C LEU A 69 6.09 -26.85 -10.82
N LEU A 70 7.19 -27.38 -10.27
CA LEU A 70 8.06 -26.62 -9.35
C LEU A 70 8.91 -25.56 -10.06
N PHE A 71 8.85 -25.51 -11.39
CA PHE A 71 9.59 -24.57 -12.23
C PHE A 71 8.66 -23.70 -13.09
N SER A 72 7.34 -23.84 -12.98
CA SER A 72 6.37 -23.26 -13.91
C SER A 72 5.98 -21.80 -13.62
N HIS A 73 6.46 -21.23 -12.51
CA HIS A 73 6.28 -19.82 -12.15
C HIS A 73 7.52 -19.00 -12.53
N TYR A 74 8.09 -18.20 -11.64
CA TYR A 74 9.22 -17.31 -11.94
C TYR A 74 10.46 -18.02 -12.55
N THR A 75 10.76 -19.26 -12.16
CA THR A 75 11.88 -20.01 -12.77
C THR A 75 11.69 -20.24 -14.27
N LYS A 76 10.45 -20.31 -14.78
CA LYS A 76 10.15 -20.34 -16.21
C LYS A 76 10.68 -19.09 -16.92
N GLU A 77 10.62 -17.94 -16.28
CA GLU A 77 11.04 -16.65 -16.84
C GLU A 77 12.56 -16.55 -16.94
N ASP A 78 13.28 -17.12 -15.95
CA ASP A 78 14.73 -17.29 -16.03
C ASP A 78 15.11 -18.26 -17.14
N LEU A 79 14.38 -19.38 -17.30
CA LEU A 79 14.61 -20.34 -18.38
C LEU A 79 14.40 -19.70 -19.75
N ILE A 80 13.35 -18.88 -19.93
CA ILE A 80 13.12 -18.12 -21.16
C ILE A 80 14.27 -17.17 -21.43
N SER A 81 14.72 -16.44 -20.40
CA SER A 81 15.84 -15.50 -20.51
C SER A 81 17.15 -16.21 -20.88
N ALA A 82 17.43 -17.37 -20.27
CA ALA A 82 18.62 -18.17 -20.53
C ALA A 82 18.59 -18.81 -21.93
N ALA A 83 17.41 -19.25 -22.38
CA ALA A 83 17.25 -19.85 -23.71
C ALA A 83 17.24 -18.81 -24.84
N ASN A 84 16.82 -17.58 -24.55
CA ASN A 84 16.53 -16.56 -25.55
C ASN A 84 15.57 -17.07 -26.65
N GLU A 85 14.71 -18.03 -26.32
CA GLU A 85 13.75 -18.65 -27.22
C GLU A 85 12.53 -19.11 -26.41
N LYS A 86 11.51 -18.24 -26.33
CA LYS A 86 10.30 -18.50 -25.53
C LYS A 86 9.57 -19.75 -26.00
N SER A 87 9.49 -19.97 -27.31
CA SER A 87 8.72 -21.09 -27.87
C SER A 87 9.31 -22.45 -27.46
N LEU A 88 10.64 -22.53 -27.34
CA LEU A 88 11.35 -23.72 -26.86
C LEU A 88 11.00 -24.01 -25.41
N ILE A 89 10.99 -22.99 -24.55
CA ILE A 89 10.61 -23.18 -23.14
C ILE A 89 9.14 -23.55 -22.99
N GLU A 90 8.24 -23.02 -23.83
CA GLU A 90 6.83 -23.48 -23.82
C GLU A 90 6.69 -24.99 -24.12
N VAL A 91 7.59 -25.59 -24.91
CA VAL A 91 7.61 -27.05 -25.12
C VAL A 91 7.95 -27.79 -23.83
N VAL A 92 8.88 -27.28 -23.01
CA VAL A 92 9.25 -27.88 -21.73
C VAL A 92 8.06 -28.01 -20.79
N PHE A 93 7.16 -27.03 -20.77
CA PHE A 93 5.99 -27.01 -19.87
C PHE A 93 4.72 -27.63 -20.50
N ASN A 94 4.83 -28.29 -21.65
CA ASN A 94 3.69 -28.88 -22.36
C ASN A 94 3.65 -30.40 -22.20
N ASN A 95 2.71 -30.89 -21.40
CA ASN A 95 2.55 -32.30 -21.05
C ASN A 95 2.11 -33.22 -22.22
N ARG A 96 1.84 -32.69 -23.41
CA ARG A 96 1.60 -33.49 -24.61
C ARG A 96 2.86 -34.19 -25.14
N PHE A 97 4.04 -33.71 -24.77
CA PHE A 97 5.32 -34.26 -25.21
C PHE A 97 5.91 -35.20 -24.16
N PRO A 98 6.68 -36.23 -24.57
CA PRO A 98 7.34 -37.14 -23.64
C PRO A 98 8.20 -36.40 -22.61
N ILE A 99 8.15 -36.85 -21.35
CA ILE A 99 8.93 -36.27 -20.25
C ILE A 99 10.42 -36.23 -20.56
N GLN A 100 10.93 -37.22 -21.30
CA GLN A 100 12.34 -37.32 -21.67
C GLN A 100 12.77 -36.22 -22.63
N ASP A 101 11.97 -35.94 -23.66
CA ASP A 101 12.26 -34.88 -24.62
C ASP A 101 12.22 -33.52 -23.94
N ARG A 102 11.24 -33.32 -23.05
CA ARG A 102 11.10 -32.10 -22.25
C ARG A 102 12.27 -31.93 -21.28
N TRP A 103 12.74 -33.00 -20.65
CA TRP A 103 13.95 -33.00 -19.83
C TRP A 103 15.19 -32.59 -20.62
N ASN A 104 15.40 -33.18 -21.81
CA ASN A 104 16.54 -32.87 -22.66
C ASN A 104 16.56 -31.40 -23.11
N LEU A 105 15.39 -30.78 -23.27
CA LEU A 105 15.27 -29.34 -23.53
C LEU A 105 15.48 -28.49 -22.27
N PHE A 106 15.05 -28.96 -21.10
CA PHE A 106 15.17 -28.25 -19.83
C PHE A 106 16.59 -28.24 -19.27
N ALA A 107 17.27 -29.38 -19.27
CA ALA A 107 18.51 -29.60 -18.54
C ALA A 107 19.65 -28.61 -18.86
N PRO A 108 19.89 -28.22 -20.13
CA PRO A 108 20.94 -27.25 -20.45
C PRO A 108 20.69 -25.87 -19.82
N TYR A 109 19.43 -25.44 -19.77
CA TYR A 109 19.07 -24.13 -19.21
C TYR A 109 18.94 -24.17 -17.69
N TRP A 110 18.61 -25.33 -17.11
CA TRP A 110 18.64 -25.49 -15.66
C TRP A 110 20.01 -25.19 -15.06
N ASP A 111 21.11 -25.65 -15.68
CA ASP A 111 22.45 -25.33 -15.17
C ASP A 111 22.74 -23.82 -15.16
N ALA A 112 22.21 -23.09 -16.15
CA ALA A 112 22.34 -21.64 -16.22
C ALA A 112 21.52 -20.90 -15.13
N VAL A 113 20.34 -21.42 -14.77
CA VAL A 113 19.40 -20.69 -13.89
C VAL A 113 19.35 -21.20 -12.45
N ARG A 114 19.84 -22.40 -12.13
CA ARG A 114 19.75 -22.99 -10.79
C ARG A 114 20.41 -22.19 -9.65
N THR A 115 21.22 -21.18 -10.01
CA THR A 115 21.90 -20.30 -9.06
C THR A 115 21.18 -18.98 -8.83
N THR A 116 20.18 -18.62 -9.64
CA THR A 116 19.32 -17.45 -9.43
C THR A 116 18.43 -17.65 -8.20
N GLY A 117 17.85 -16.56 -7.67
CA GLY A 117 16.94 -16.67 -6.53
C GLY A 117 15.73 -17.58 -6.80
N TYR A 118 15.12 -17.49 -7.99
CA TYR A 118 14.04 -18.38 -8.42
C TYR A 118 14.49 -19.82 -8.56
N GLY A 119 15.66 -20.05 -9.19
CA GLY A 119 16.26 -21.38 -9.28
C GLY A 119 16.50 -22.00 -7.90
N ARG A 120 17.00 -21.22 -6.93
CA ARG A 120 17.17 -21.67 -5.54
C ARG A 120 15.85 -22.01 -4.85
N ALA A 121 14.80 -21.22 -5.07
CA ALA A 121 13.48 -21.51 -4.51
C ALA A 121 12.89 -22.83 -5.04
N SER A 122 12.95 -23.05 -6.36
CA SER A 122 12.55 -24.33 -6.96
C SER A 122 13.38 -25.49 -6.44
N TRP A 123 14.70 -25.30 -6.35
CA TRP A 123 15.60 -26.34 -5.85
C TRP A 123 15.32 -26.73 -4.39
N LEU A 124 15.04 -25.75 -3.52
CA LEU A 124 14.67 -26.00 -2.13
C LEU A 124 13.40 -26.86 -2.04
N ALA A 125 12.39 -26.62 -2.88
CA ALA A 125 11.17 -27.43 -2.88
C ALA A 125 11.47 -28.87 -3.30
N VAL A 126 12.26 -29.05 -4.37
CA VAL A 126 12.68 -30.37 -4.86
C VAL A 126 13.42 -31.17 -3.78
N HIS A 127 14.38 -30.54 -3.12
CA HIS A 127 15.20 -31.18 -2.09
C HIS A 127 14.42 -31.41 -0.79
N ASP A 128 13.87 -30.35 -0.18
CA ASP A 128 13.33 -30.39 1.19
C ASP A 128 11.96 -31.09 1.27
N LEU A 129 11.14 -31.00 0.22
CA LEU A 129 9.79 -31.59 0.22
C LEU A 129 9.75 -32.99 -0.40
N TYR A 130 10.64 -33.28 -1.35
CA TYR A 130 10.60 -34.54 -2.11
C TYR A 130 11.87 -35.39 -1.98
N GLY A 131 12.91 -34.94 -1.28
CA GLY A 131 14.13 -35.72 -1.02
C GLY A 131 14.82 -36.14 -2.31
N ILE A 132 14.97 -35.21 -3.24
CA ILE A 132 15.70 -35.40 -4.50
C ILE A 132 17.00 -34.59 -4.41
N ASP A 133 18.13 -35.29 -4.28
CA ASP A 133 19.45 -34.67 -4.07
C ASP A 133 20.08 -34.13 -5.37
N GLU A 134 19.66 -34.66 -6.52
CA GLU A 134 20.12 -34.24 -7.83
C GLU A 134 18.96 -34.30 -8.83
N LEU A 135 18.83 -33.27 -9.68
CA LEU A 135 17.87 -33.26 -10.78
C LEU A 135 18.56 -33.73 -12.07
N ASN A 136 18.15 -34.90 -12.57
CA ASN A 136 18.66 -35.55 -13.76
C ASN A 136 17.51 -36.27 -14.50
N GLU A 137 17.84 -36.95 -15.59
CA GLU A 137 16.91 -37.70 -16.44
C GLU A 137 16.04 -38.69 -15.67
N SER A 138 16.62 -39.40 -14.69
CA SER A 138 15.89 -40.37 -13.89
C SER A 138 15.10 -39.73 -12.74
N SER A 139 15.67 -38.72 -12.09
CA SER A 139 15.05 -38.11 -10.93
C SER A 139 13.93 -37.14 -11.28
N CYS A 140 13.84 -36.62 -12.52
CA CYS A 140 12.66 -35.87 -12.96
C CYS A 140 11.41 -36.74 -13.05
N VAL A 141 11.55 -38.02 -13.44
CA VAL A 141 10.45 -39.00 -13.40
C VAL A 141 10.05 -39.27 -11.95
N SER A 142 11.03 -39.57 -11.09
CA SER A 142 10.76 -39.82 -9.66
C SER A 142 10.12 -38.61 -8.96
N LEU A 143 10.56 -37.39 -9.27
CA LEU A 143 9.98 -36.16 -8.76
C LEU A 143 8.53 -36.00 -9.22
N SER A 144 8.22 -36.33 -10.48
CA SER A 144 6.86 -36.29 -11.02
C SER A 144 5.93 -37.24 -10.26
N GLU A 145 6.37 -38.48 -10.01
CA GLU A 145 5.63 -39.48 -9.25
C GLU A 145 5.38 -39.01 -7.80
N LYS A 146 6.42 -38.47 -7.14
CA LYS A 146 6.32 -37.96 -5.76
C LYS A 146 5.39 -36.74 -5.67
N LEU A 147 5.47 -35.80 -6.61
CA LEU A 147 4.58 -34.63 -6.72
C LEU A 147 3.13 -35.05 -6.85
N GLN A 148 2.86 -35.98 -7.77
CA GLN A 148 1.51 -36.51 -7.95
C GLN A 148 1.06 -37.24 -6.67
N ALA A 149 1.86 -38.12 -6.11
CA ALA A 149 1.53 -38.85 -4.87
C ALA A 149 1.19 -37.91 -3.71
N ALA A 150 1.95 -36.82 -3.55
CA ALA A 150 1.73 -35.81 -2.52
C ALA A 150 0.48 -34.93 -2.80
N THR A 151 0.06 -34.78 -4.06
CA THR A 151 -1.14 -34.04 -4.44
C THR A 151 -2.39 -34.80 -4.01
N GLN A 152 -2.82 -34.60 -2.76
CA GLN A 152 -4.01 -35.17 -2.14
C GLN A 152 -4.57 -34.19 -1.10
N PRO A 153 -5.82 -34.34 -0.64
CA PRO A 153 -6.35 -33.52 0.46
C PRO A 153 -5.43 -33.53 1.69
N GLY A 154 -5.18 -32.36 2.27
CA GLY A 154 -4.23 -32.15 3.38
C GLY A 154 -2.84 -31.66 2.96
N LEU A 155 -2.54 -31.57 1.67
CA LEU A 155 -1.31 -30.97 1.12
C LEU A 155 -1.09 -29.54 1.64
N TYR A 156 -2.12 -28.69 1.61
CA TYR A 156 -2.01 -27.28 1.97
C TYR A 156 -1.72 -27.12 3.46
N ARG A 157 -2.33 -27.93 4.31
CA ARG A 157 -2.03 -27.96 5.75
C ARG A 157 -0.58 -28.38 6.01
N SER A 158 -0.14 -29.46 5.38
CA SER A 158 1.24 -29.95 5.51
C SER A 158 2.26 -28.89 5.08
N ILE A 159 2.04 -28.24 3.95
CA ILE A 159 3.00 -27.26 3.42
C ILE A 159 2.90 -25.92 4.16
N LEU A 160 1.73 -25.28 4.17
CA LEU A 160 1.58 -23.93 4.71
C LEU A 160 1.66 -23.93 6.24
N LYS A 161 0.90 -24.79 6.92
CA LYS A 161 0.82 -24.75 8.39
C LYS A 161 2.01 -25.43 9.04
N GLU A 162 2.33 -26.65 8.64
CA GLU A 162 3.28 -27.50 9.38
C GLU A 162 4.73 -27.20 8.98
N LYS A 163 5.03 -27.12 7.68
CA LYS A 163 6.41 -26.94 7.18
C LYS A 163 6.83 -25.47 7.08
N ALA A 164 6.02 -24.61 6.46
CA ALA A 164 6.36 -23.19 6.27
C ALA A 164 6.14 -22.35 7.53
N GLY A 165 5.23 -22.80 8.40
CA GLY A 165 4.87 -22.08 9.61
C GLY A 165 4.02 -20.85 9.35
N ILE A 166 3.16 -20.89 8.32
CA ILE A 166 2.23 -19.83 7.93
C ILE A 166 0.89 -20.07 8.59
N ASP A 167 0.33 -19.06 9.25
CA ASP A 167 -0.99 -19.13 9.88
C ASP A 167 -2.10 -18.69 8.96
N LEU A 168 -1.86 -17.76 8.05
CA LEU A 168 -2.84 -17.21 7.15
C LEU A 168 -2.13 -16.55 5.98
N SER A 169 -2.67 -16.73 4.77
CA SER A 169 -2.21 -16.07 3.54
C SER A 169 -3.31 -15.16 2.99
N LEU A 170 -2.95 -13.98 2.49
CA LEU A 170 -3.87 -13.17 1.69
C LEU A 170 -3.79 -13.65 0.25
N ASN A 171 -4.93 -13.94 -0.38
CA ASN A 171 -4.96 -14.56 -1.70
C ASN A 171 -5.71 -13.68 -2.69
N ASP A 172 -5.11 -13.45 -3.85
CA ASP A 172 -5.64 -12.64 -4.93
C ASP A 172 -6.08 -13.52 -6.10
N VAL A 173 -7.36 -13.88 -6.09
CA VAL A 173 -7.97 -14.81 -7.05
C VAL A 173 -9.37 -14.36 -7.50
N GLY A 174 -9.63 -13.05 -7.37
CA GLY A 174 -10.91 -12.39 -7.69
C GLY A 174 -12.06 -12.73 -6.74
N HIS A 175 -13.26 -12.23 -7.07
CA HIS A 175 -14.49 -12.35 -6.27
C HIS A 175 -14.96 -13.79 -6.08
N ARG A 176 -14.34 -14.53 -5.16
CA ARG A 176 -14.68 -15.91 -4.83
C ARG A 176 -14.54 -16.19 -3.34
N LYS A 177 -15.36 -17.13 -2.84
CA LYS A 177 -15.20 -17.65 -1.48
C LYS A 177 -13.94 -18.51 -1.39
N LEU A 178 -13.14 -18.25 -0.36
CA LEU A 178 -11.92 -18.96 -0.07
C LEU A 178 -12.08 -19.87 1.15
N ASP A 179 -11.20 -20.87 1.26
CA ASP A 179 -11.07 -21.62 2.50
C ASP A 179 -10.47 -20.73 3.59
N THR A 180 -11.33 -20.28 4.50
CA THR A 180 -10.97 -19.36 5.58
C THR A 180 -10.01 -19.95 6.60
N GLU A 181 -9.74 -21.27 6.55
CA GLU A 181 -8.66 -21.87 7.33
C GLU A 181 -7.29 -21.37 6.86
N PHE A 182 -7.12 -21.20 5.55
CA PHE A 182 -5.84 -20.84 4.93
C PHE A 182 -5.79 -19.39 4.48
N PHE A 183 -6.92 -18.84 4.02
CA PHE A 183 -6.92 -17.63 3.21
C PHE A 183 -7.85 -16.52 3.68
N ARG A 184 -7.50 -15.27 3.35
CA ARG A 184 -8.42 -14.13 3.24
C ARG A 184 -8.28 -13.51 1.86
N SER A 185 -9.35 -12.89 1.35
CA SER A 185 -9.33 -12.33 0.00
C SER A 185 -8.71 -10.94 -0.02
N VAL A 186 -7.88 -10.65 -1.01
CA VAL A 186 -7.60 -9.29 -1.47
C VAL A 186 -8.09 -9.20 -2.91
N GLU A 187 -8.77 -8.11 -3.26
CA GLU A 187 -9.50 -8.02 -4.54
C GLU A 187 -8.93 -6.94 -5.45
N ARG A 188 -8.99 -7.19 -6.75
CA ARG A 188 -8.62 -6.20 -7.78
C ARG A 188 -9.84 -5.48 -8.31
N PHE A 189 -9.63 -4.19 -8.56
CA PHE A 189 -10.55 -3.34 -9.32
C PHE A 189 -9.85 -2.71 -10.54
N ASP A 190 -8.68 -3.24 -10.92
CA ASP A 190 -7.89 -2.80 -12.06
C ASP A 190 -8.71 -2.79 -13.36
N GLN A 191 -9.63 -3.73 -13.54
CA GLN A 191 -10.55 -3.83 -14.66
C GLN A 191 -11.51 -2.64 -14.78
N PHE A 192 -11.82 -1.95 -13.66
CA PHE A 192 -12.60 -0.71 -13.67
C PHE A 192 -11.75 0.53 -13.95
N ILE A 193 -10.43 0.40 -13.83
CA ILE A 193 -9.49 1.50 -14.03
C ILE A 193 -8.93 1.45 -15.44
N ASP A 194 -8.45 0.30 -15.90
CA ASP A 194 -7.76 0.12 -17.19
C ASP A 194 -8.72 -0.08 -18.38
N VAL A 195 -9.86 0.62 -18.36
CA VAL A 195 -10.77 0.65 -19.50
C VAL A 195 -10.25 1.58 -20.59
N SER A 196 -10.52 1.19 -21.83
CA SER A 196 -10.15 1.92 -23.04
C SER A 196 -11.32 2.13 -24.00
N SER A 197 -12.48 1.53 -23.71
CA SER A 197 -13.66 1.61 -24.57
C SER A 197 -14.99 1.57 -23.82
N HIS A 198 -16.02 2.16 -24.43
CA HIS A 198 -17.39 2.08 -23.92
C HIS A 198 -17.96 0.64 -23.89
N ALA A 199 -17.43 -0.28 -24.70
CA ALA A 199 -17.85 -1.68 -24.68
C ALA A 199 -17.43 -2.40 -23.39
N GLU A 200 -16.20 -2.15 -22.92
CA GLU A 200 -15.69 -2.67 -21.64
C GLU A 200 -16.49 -2.11 -20.46
N ILE A 201 -16.76 -0.79 -20.47
CA ILE A 201 -17.61 -0.11 -19.47
C ILE A 201 -18.98 -0.77 -19.40
N LYS A 202 -19.64 -0.95 -20.57
CA LYS A 202 -20.95 -1.62 -20.64
C LYS A 202 -20.91 -3.04 -20.08
N GLN A 203 -19.85 -3.80 -20.38
CA GLN A 203 -19.70 -5.16 -19.87
C GLN A 203 -19.60 -5.19 -18.34
N LEU A 204 -18.79 -4.30 -17.76
CA LEU A 204 -18.63 -4.18 -16.30
C LEU A 204 -19.93 -3.74 -15.62
N CYS A 205 -20.64 -2.78 -16.20
CA CYS A 205 -21.96 -2.36 -15.73
C CYS A 205 -22.93 -3.56 -15.66
N GLN A 206 -22.99 -4.36 -16.72
CA GLN A 206 -23.86 -5.54 -16.79
C GLN A 206 -23.45 -6.63 -15.80
N GLN A 207 -22.14 -6.88 -15.64
CA GLN A 207 -21.61 -7.88 -14.70
C GLN A 207 -22.03 -7.58 -13.26
N HIS A 208 -22.06 -6.31 -12.88
CA HIS A 208 -22.45 -5.88 -11.53
C HIS A 208 -23.88 -5.31 -11.48
N GLY A 209 -24.74 -5.73 -12.41
CA GLY A 209 -26.19 -5.59 -12.30
C GLY A 209 -26.73 -4.17 -12.48
N THR A 210 -26.03 -3.31 -13.22
CA THR A 210 -26.54 -2.01 -13.70
C THR A 210 -26.97 -2.13 -15.16
N SER A 211 -28.13 -1.55 -15.51
CA SER A 211 -28.71 -1.65 -16.86
C SER A 211 -28.37 -0.45 -17.76
N GLY A 212 -28.02 0.68 -17.16
CA GLY A 212 -27.54 1.88 -17.87
C GLY A 212 -26.03 1.85 -18.12
N VAL A 213 -25.57 2.80 -18.95
CA VAL A 213 -24.14 2.98 -19.27
C VAL A 213 -23.75 4.45 -19.20
N THR A 214 -24.32 5.19 -18.24
CA THR A 214 -23.85 6.53 -17.91
C THR A 214 -22.63 6.45 -16.99
N LEU A 215 -21.92 7.57 -16.80
CA LEU A 215 -20.85 7.65 -15.82
C LEU A 215 -21.34 7.24 -14.41
N GLU A 216 -22.55 7.65 -14.02
CA GLU A 216 -23.12 7.29 -12.71
C GLU A 216 -23.43 5.80 -12.59
N ASP A 217 -23.96 5.17 -13.65
CA ASP A 217 -24.17 3.72 -13.66
C ASP A 217 -22.84 2.98 -13.49
N TYR A 218 -21.77 3.48 -14.13
CA TYR A 218 -20.44 2.88 -14.03
C TYR A 218 -19.84 3.01 -12.63
N LEU A 219 -19.97 4.19 -12.00
CA LEU A 219 -19.57 4.41 -10.60
C LEU A 219 -20.37 3.53 -9.63
N GLN A 220 -21.67 3.33 -9.91
CA GLN A 220 -22.51 2.43 -9.12
C GLN A 220 -22.09 0.96 -9.30
N ALA A 221 -21.73 0.55 -10.52
CA ALA A 221 -21.22 -0.80 -10.79
C ALA A 221 -19.90 -1.06 -10.04
N LEU A 222 -18.97 -0.10 -10.03
CA LEU A 222 -17.74 -0.18 -9.24
C LEU A 222 -18.04 -0.35 -7.75
N ARG A 223 -18.91 0.50 -7.19
CA ARG A 223 -19.31 0.40 -5.77
C ARG A 223 -19.90 -0.96 -5.44
N ARG A 224 -20.73 -1.51 -6.32
CA ARG A 224 -21.33 -2.83 -6.14
C ARG A 224 -20.29 -3.95 -6.18
N ALA A 225 -19.33 -3.89 -7.09
CA ALA A 225 -18.19 -4.82 -7.10
C ALA A 225 -17.41 -4.79 -5.78
N PHE A 226 -17.25 -3.60 -5.19
CA PHE A 226 -16.60 -3.43 -3.89
C PHE A 226 -17.40 -4.09 -2.75
N GLN A 227 -18.72 -3.88 -2.74
CA GLN A 227 -19.64 -4.49 -1.77
C GLN A 227 -19.64 -6.02 -1.88
N GLU A 228 -19.65 -6.55 -3.09
CA GLU A 228 -19.53 -8.00 -3.34
C GLU A 228 -18.21 -8.54 -2.78
N GLY A 229 -17.09 -7.83 -2.99
CA GLY A 229 -15.79 -8.19 -2.39
C GLY A 229 -15.87 -8.27 -0.85
N LEU A 230 -16.50 -7.29 -0.20
CA LEU A 230 -16.71 -7.31 1.25
C LEU A 230 -17.55 -8.51 1.71
N GLU A 231 -18.60 -8.86 0.97
CA GLU A 231 -19.42 -10.05 1.24
C GLU A 231 -18.63 -11.36 1.11
N TYR A 232 -17.62 -11.40 0.24
CA TYR A 232 -16.68 -12.53 0.11
C TYR A 232 -15.56 -12.53 1.17
N GLY A 233 -15.49 -11.50 2.01
CA GLY A 233 -14.49 -11.38 3.07
C GLY A 233 -13.18 -10.74 2.59
N MET A 234 -13.25 -9.81 1.64
CA MET A 234 -12.13 -8.94 1.25
C MET A 234 -11.58 -8.20 2.47
N VAL A 235 -10.25 -8.25 2.63
CA VAL A 235 -9.51 -7.56 3.71
C VAL A 235 -8.57 -6.48 3.19
N GLY A 236 -8.51 -6.29 1.87
CA GLY A 236 -7.67 -5.27 1.22
C GLY A 236 -7.91 -5.22 -0.27
N VAL A 237 -7.50 -4.11 -0.88
CA VAL A 237 -7.52 -3.90 -2.33
C VAL A 237 -6.14 -4.23 -2.90
N LYS A 238 -6.08 -4.84 -4.07
CA LYS A 238 -4.84 -5.04 -4.83
C LYS A 238 -4.90 -4.27 -6.14
N SER A 239 -3.78 -3.65 -6.50
CA SER A 239 -3.53 -3.14 -7.84
C SER A 239 -2.26 -3.71 -8.45
N GLY A 240 -2.41 -4.26 -9.66
CA GLY A 240 -1.34 -4.66 -10.57
C GLY A 240 -1.28 -3.78 -11.82
N LEU A 241 -1.83 -2.57 -11.81
CA LEU A 241 -1.86 -1.69 -12.98
C LEU A 241 -0.48 -1.33 -13.55
N ALA A 242 0.58 -1.50 -12.76
CA ALA A 242 1.96 -1.28 -13.19
C ALA A 242 2.33 -2.09 -14.46
N TYR A 243 1.73 -3.27 -14.68
CA TYR A 243 1.96 -4.06 -15.90
C TYR A 243 1.49 -3.34 -17.17
N ASN A 244 0.46 -2.49 -17.05
CA ASN A 244 -0.22 -1.91 -18.21
C ASN A 244 0.10 -0.42 -18.38
N ARG A 245 0.36 0.29 -17.28
CA ARG A 245 0.52 1.75 -17.28
C ARG A 245 1.39 2.27 -16.13
N ILE A 246 1.88 3.49 -16.29
CA ILE A 246 2.60 4.22 -15.24
C ILE A 246 1.70 4.45 -14.01
N LEU A 247 2.27 4.24 -12.82
CA LEU A 247 1.62 4.45 -11.51
C LEU A 247 1.54 5.94 -11.12
N ASN A 248 1.19 6.82 -12.06
CA ASN A 248 0.96 8.25 -11.84
C ASN A 248 -0.49 8.60 -12.21
N TYR A 249 -1.27 9.00 -11.22
CA TYR A 249 -2.73 9.20 -11.33
C TYR A 249 -3.10 10.64 -11.02
N GLU A 250 -3.26 11.47 -12.05
CA GLU A 250 -3.56 12.88 -11.88
C GLU A 250 -4.98 13.08 -11.32
N ASP A 251 -5.19 14.14 -10.53
CA ASP A 251 -6.54 14.46 -10.05
C ASP A 251 -7.36 15.07 -11.18
N ILE A 252 -8.25 14.27 -11.74
CA ILE A 252 -9.11 14.63 -12.87
C ILE A 252 -10.51 14.99 -12.36
N SER A 253 -11.03 16.14 -12.79
CA SER A 253 -12.38 16.60 -12.40
C SER A 253 -13.48 15.71 -12.99
N ARG A 254 -14.65 15.70 -12.35
CA ARG A 254 -15.81 14.95 -12.81
C ARG A 254 -16.30 15.44 -14.18
N GLU A 255 -16.25 16.73 -14.45
CA GLU A 255 -16.62 17.33 -15.75
C GLU A 255 -15.70 16.83 -16.85
N ARG A 256 -14.39 16.80 -16.60
CA ARG A 256 -13.41 16.29 -17.55
C ARG A 256 -13.60 14.79 -17.78
N ALA A 257 -13.85 14.02 -16.73
CA ALA A 257 -14.13 12.59 -16.85
C ALA A 257 -15.40 12.34 -17.68
N LEU A 258 -16.46 13.13 -17.48
CA LEU A 258 -17.70 13.04 -18.26
C LEU A 258 -17.49 13.37 -19.75
N GLU A 259 -16.67 14.38 -20.05
CA GLU A 259 -16.31 14.70 -21.44
C GLU A 259 -15.59 13.52 -22.12
N VAL A 260 -14.59 12.94 -21.45
CA VAL A 260 -13.86 11.78 -21.99
C VAL A 260 -14.79 10.57 -22.11
N PHE A 261 -15.70 10.35 -21.16
CA PHE A 261 -16.69 9.29 -21.22
C PHE A 261 -17.53 9.37 -22.50
N GLY A 262 -18.01 10.56 -22.87
CA GLY A 262 -18.72 10.77 -24.14
C GLY A 262 -17.85 10.48 -25.37
N LYS A 263 -16.57 10.84 -25.34
CA LYS A 263 -15.62 10.49 -26.43
C LYS A 263 -15.36 8.99 -26.54
N LEU A 264 -15.36 8.25 -25.42
CA LEU A 264 -15.21 6.79 -25.41
C LEU A 264 -16.40 6.10 -26.09
N GLU A 265 -17.61 6.64 -25.93
CA GLU A 265 -18.82 6.14 -26.62
C GLU A 265 -18.68 6.22 -28.14
N HIS A 266 -18.10 7.32 -28.64
CA HIS A 266 -17.89 7.56 -30.07
C HIS A 266 -16.53 7.08 -30.61
N LYS A 267 -15.68 6.50 -29.76
CA LYS A 267 -14.31 6.05 -30.09
C LYS A 267 -13.39 7.18 -30.58
N GLU A 268 -13.57 8.37 -30.02
CA GLU A 268 -12.83 9.59 -30.39
C GLU A 268 -11.76 9.97 -29.35
N ALA A 269 -11.74 9.30 -28.20
CA ALA A 269 -10.80 9.62 -27.12
C ALA A 269 -9.34 9.29 -27.51
N SER A 270 -8.44 10.25 -27.33
CA SER A 270 -7.01 10.00 -27.49
C SER A 270 -6.44 9.20 -26.31
N ARG A 271 -5.22 8.64 -26.46
CA ARG A 271 -4.55 7.89 -25.37
C ARG A 271 -4.38 8.71 -24.08
N GLN A 272 -4.09 10.01 -24.20
CA GLN A 272 -3.94 10.90 -23.04
C GLN A 272 -5.28 11.12 -22.34
N GLU A 273 -6.37 11.20 -23.10
CA GLU A 273 -7.72 11.33 -22.56
C GLU A 273 -8.17 10.06 -21.88
N ILE A 274 -7.92 8.90 -22.50
CA ILE A 274 -8.15 7.60 -21.87
C ILE A 274 -7.40 7.54 -20.54
N LYS A 275 -6.08 7.82 -20.52
CA LYS A 275 -5.31 7.87 -19.27
C LYS A 275 -5.97 8.79 -18.23
N ALA A 276 -6.42 9.98 -18.61
CA ALA A 276 -7.11 10.88 -17.67
C ALA A 276 -8.41 10.27 -17.10
N PHE A 277 -9.19 9.56 -17.92
CA PHE A 277 -10.37 8.84 -17.41
C PHE A 277 -9.98 7.69 -16.47
N GLN A 278 -8.93 6.94 -16.80
CA GLN A 278 -8.41 5.90 -15.93
C GLN A 278 -7.88 6.49 -14.60
N ASP A 279 -7.24 7.67 -14.62
CA ASP A 279 -6.79 8.38 -13.41
C ASP A 279 -7.98 8.75 -12.53
N PHE A 280 -9.02 9.32 -13.12
CA PHE A 280 -10.29 9.57 -12.44
C PHE A 280 -10.83 8.30 -11.77
N MET A 281 -10.84 7.16 -12.47
CA MET A 281 -11.33 5.90 -11.92
C MET A 281 -10.46 5.35 -10.78
N MET A 282 -9.14 5.54 -10.83
CA MET A 282 -8.27 5.19 -9.70
C MET A 282 -8.65 5.97 -8.44
N HIS A 283 -8.91 7.27 -8.56
CA HIS A 283 -9.41 8.07 -7.43
C HIS A 283 -10.74 7.53 -6.89
N ARG A 284 -11.66 7.07 -7.75
CA ARG A 284 -12.92 6.43 -7.29
C ARG A 284 -12.70 5.12 -6.54
N VAL A 285 -11.70 4.32 -6.91
CA VAL A 285 -11.30 3.12 -6.16
C VAL A 285 -10.69 3.52 -4.81
N MET A 286 -9.86 4.56 -4.76
CA MET A 286 -9.29 5.07 -3.51
C MET A 286 -10.35 5.65 -2.57
N ASP A 287 -11.36 6.35 -3.10
CA ASP A 287 -12.50 6.85 -2.31
C ASP A 287 -13.23 5.69 -1.60
N LEU A 288 -13.43 4.56 -2.28
CA LEU A 288 -14.04 3.36 -1.71
C LEU A 288 -13.10 2.64 -0.72
N ALA A 289 -11.80 2.57 -1.01
CA ALA A 289 -10.83 2.01 -0.07
C ALA A 289 -10.79 2.81 1.25
N ASP A 290 -10.87 4.13 1.19
CA ASP A 290 -10.99 5.00 2.37
C ASP A 290 -12.34 4.84 3.08
N GLU A 291 -13.45 4.82 2.32
CA GLU A 291 -14.80 4.65 2.87
C GLU A 291 -14.93 3.35 3.67
N TYR A 292 -14.42 2.25 3.12
CA TYR A 292 -14.47 0.92 3.75
C TYR A 292 -13.25 0.60 4.62
N ASP A 293 -12.33 1.56 4.78
CA ASP A 293 -11.15 1.47 5.64
C ASP A 293 -10.33 0.21 5.31
N LEU A 294 -9.99 0.05 4.03
CA LEU A 294 -9.21 -1.07 3.49
C LEU A 294 -7.79 -0.63 3.11
N PRO A 295 -6.76 -1.40 3.47
CA PRO A 295 -5.42 -1.17 2.93
C PRO A 295 -5.37 -1.50 1.43
N VAL A 296 -4.46 -0.83 0.72
CA VAL A 296 -4.23 -1.01 -0.72
C VAL A 296 -2.83 -1.56 -0.95
N GLN A 297 -2.76 -2.76 -1.52
CA GLN A 297 -1.53 -3.38 -2.01
C GLN A 297 -1.25 -2.89 -3.42
N ILE A 298 -0.06 -2.35 -3.68
CA ILE A 298 0.34 -1.88 -5.02
C ILE A 298 1.58 -2.62 -5.49
N HIS A 299 1.49 -3.21 -6.68
CA HIS A 299 2.63 -3.81 -7.36
C HIS A 299 3.66 -2.74 -7.71
N THR A 300 4.83 -2.77 -7.08
CA THR A 300 5.96 -1.85 -7.37
C THR A 300 7.23 -2.63 -7.67
N GLY A 301 8.16 -2.05 -8.45
CA GLY A 301 9.39 -2.73 -8.83
C GLY A 301 9.20 -3.82 -9.88
N LEU A 302 10.00 -4.89 -9.82
CA LEU A 302 10.02 -5.94 -10.84
C LEU A 302 8.61 -6.48 -11.11
N GLN A 303 8.34 -6.77 -12.38
CA GLN A 303 7.09 -7.35 -12.87
C GLN A 303 7.38 -8.77 -13.36
N ALA A 304 6.47 -9.70 -13.08
CA ALA A 304 6.56 -11.08 -13.52
C ALA A 304 6.51 -11.17 -15.05
N GLY A 305 7.18 -12.17 -15.59
CA GLY A 305 7.32 -12.40 -17.01
C GLY A 305 8.46 -11.62 -17.66
N ASN A 306 8.72 -11.94 -18.92
CA ASN A 306 9.76 -11.29 -19.71
C ASN A 306 9.18 -10.17 -20.59
N GLY A 307 9.86 -9.00 -20.64
CA GLY A 307 9.54 -7.92 -21.58
C GLY A 307 8.62 -6.80 -21.07
N ASN A 308 8.66 -6.50 -19.77
CA ASN A 308 7.84 -5.45 -19.16
C ASN A 308 8.46 -4.04 -19.26
N LEU A 309 7.61 -2.99 -19.20
CA LEU A 309 8.04 -1.60 -19.03
C LEU A 309 8.32 -1.30 -17.56
N ILE A 310 9.54 -1.57 -17.11
CA ILE A 310 9.97 -1.50 -15.70
C ILE A 310 9.70 -0.13 -15.06
N THR A 311 9.78 0.96 -15.83
CA THR A 311 9.54 2.31 -15.30
C THR A 311 8.11 2.54 -14.83
N ASN A 312 7.15 1.74 -15.30
CA ASN A 312 5.75 1.89 -14.89
C ASN A 312 5.55 1.67 -13.40
N SER A 313 6.35 0.77 -12.79
CA SER A 313 6.23 0.31 -11.41
C SER A 313 7.10 1.08 -10.42
N HIS A 314 7.72 2.19 -10.85
CA HIS A 314 8.60 3.00 -10.01
C HIS A 314 7.79 3.65 -8.88
N PRO A 315 8.14 3.43 -7.60
CA PRO A 315 7.26 3.75 -6.47
C PRO A 315 7.05 5.25 -6.25
N ILE A 316 7.96 6.10 -6.72
CA ILE A 316 7.86 7.56 -6.56
C ILE A 316 6.67 8.16 -7.31
N HIS A 317 6.14 7.48 -8.33
CA HIS A 317 5.02 7.97 -9.12
C HIS A 317 3.72 8.05 -8.30
N LEU A 318 3.63 7.31 -7.20
CA LEU A 318 2.45 7.24 -6.33
C LEU A 318 2.39 8.34 -5.26
N VAL A 319 3.40 9.22 -5.19
CA VAL A 319 3.48 10.27 -4.15
C VAL A 319 2.22 11.12 -4.07
N ASN A 320 1.60 11.40 -5.22
CA ASN A 320 0.37 12.18 -5.26
C ASN A 320 -0.82 11.46 -4.61
N LEU A 321 -0.95 10.13 -4.79
CA LEU A 321 -1.97 9.35 -4.10
C LEU A 321 -1.73 9.28 -2.59
N PHE A 322 -0.47 9.15 -2.15
CA PHE A 322 -0.15 9.12 -0.72
C PHE A 322 -0.55 10.42 -0.01
N MET A 323 -0.37 11.55 -0.70
CA MET A 323 -0.75 12.87 -0.20
C MET A 323 -2.27 13.10 -0.22
N GLU A 324 -2.95 12.63 -1.26
CA GLU A 324 -4.40 12.82 -1.43
C GLU A 324 -5.22 11.93 -0.49
N TYR A 325 -4.72 10.73 -0.18
CA TYR A 325 -5.39 9.72 0.64
C TYR A 325 -4.60 9.39 1.92
N PRO A 326 -4.43 10.34 2.87
CA PRO A 326 -3.61 10.14 4.07
C PRO A 326 -4.15 9.04 5.01
N GLU A 327 -5.43 8.69 4.93
CA GLU A 327 -6.07 7.64 5.75
C GLU A 327 -6.00 6.24 5.11
N VAL A 328 -5.65 6.15 3.82
CA VAL A 328 -5.51 4.86 3.13
C VAL A 328 -4.11 4.32 3.32
N ASN A 329 -3.99 3.12 3.90
CA ASN A 329 -2.69 2.47 4.08
C ASN A 329 -2.22 1.81 2.77
N PHE A 330 -1.14 2.32 2.19
CA PHE A 330 -0.51 1.80 0.97
C PHE A 330 0.61 0.83 1.28
N CYS A 331 0.46 -0.43 0.86
CA CYS A 331 1.46 -1.49 1.01
C CYS A 331 2.20 -1.66 -0.32
N LEU A 332 3.44 -1.19 -0.40
CA LEU A 332 4.23 -1.23 -1.62
C LEU A 332 5.04 -2.53 -1.68
N PHE A 333 4.74 -3.33 -2.69
CA PHE A 333 5.21 -4.70 -2.80
C PHE A 333 6.63 -4.84 -3.35
N HIS A 334 7.17 -6.05 -3.21
CA HIS A 334 8.40 -6.52 -3.88
C HIS A 334 9.65 -5.76 -3.46
N GLY A 335 9.61 -5.18 -2.26
CA GLY A 335 10.66 -4.26 -1.80
C GLY A 335 10.94 -3.15 -2.81
N ALA A 336 9.98 -2.87 -3.70
CA ALA A 336 10.11 -2.09 -4.93
C ALA A 336 11.36 -2.40 -5.77
N TYR A 337 11.87 -3.63 -5.83
CA TYR A 337 13.11 -3.97 -6.55
C TYR A 337 13.17 -3.34 -7.96
N PRO A 338 14.20 -2.55 -8.33
CA PRO A 338 15.44 -2.28 -7.58
C PRO A 338 15.46 -0.97 -6.74
N TYR A 339 14.31 -0.31 -6.54
CA TYR A 339 14.13 1.02 -5.95
C TYR A 339 14.10 1.07 -4.40
N GLY A 340 14.77 0.14 -3.71
CA GLY A 340 14.65 -0.04 -2.26
C GLY A 340 15.00 1.18 -1.38
N PRO A 341 16.06 1.95 -1.68
CA PRO A 341 16.35 3.18 -0.93
C PRO A 341 15.26 4.26 -1.05
N GLU A 342 14.64 4.37 -2.22
CA GLU A 342 13.52 5.29 -2.44
C GLU A 342 12.29 4.83 -1.68
N LEU A 343 12.00 3.53 -1.70
CA LEU A 343 10.93 2.93 -0.89
C LEU A 343 11.13 3.22 0.61
N GLY A 344 12.36 3.12 1.11
CA GLY A 344 12.70 3.51 2.48
C GLY A 344 12.39 4.98 2.77
N THR A 345 12.72 5.88 1.84
CA THR A 345 12.40 7.32 1.95
C THR A 345 10.90 7.57 1.97
N LEU A 346 10.13 6.92 1.08
CA LEU A 346 8.67 7.03 1.03
C LEU A 346 8.03 6.54 2.34
N ALA A 347 8.40 5.36 2.82
CA ALA A 347 7.87 4.81 4.06
C ALA A 347 8.28 5.62 5.32
N LYS A 348 9.42 6.31 5.28
CA LYS A 348 9.82 7.26 6.32
C LYS A 348 9.01 8.55 6.29
N ASN A 349 8.74 9.07 5.09
CA ASN A 349 8.13 10.38 4.90
C ASN A 349 6.59 10.37 5.03
N PHE A 350 5.92 9.30 4.61
CA PHE A 350 4.47 9.22 4.57
C PHE A 350 3.93 8.26 5.62
N PRO A 351 3.14 8.71 6.62
CA PRO A 351 2.61 7.85 7.68
C PRO A 351 1.86 6.62 7.17
N ASN A 352 1.18 6.75 6.05
CA ASN A 352 0.32 5.76 5.41
C ASN A 352 1.04 4.84 4.39
N VAL A 353 2.35 4.95 4.20
CA VAL A 353 3.10 4.07 3.26
C VAL A 353 3.88 2.99 3.99
N PHE A 354 3.68 1.73 3.62
CA PHE A 354 4.26 0.53 4.22
C PHE A 354 5.16 -0.22 3.24
N ILE A 355 6.24 -0.79 3.75
CA ILE A 355 7.15 -1.66 3.02
C ILE A 355 6.63 -3.09 3.12
N ASP A 356 6.45 -3.74 1.98
CA ASP A 356 6.10 -5.15 1.90
C ASP A 356 7.16 -5.91 1.08
N LEU A 357 7.79 -6.92 1.70
CA LEU A 357 8.80 -7.79 1.08
C LEU A 357 8.18 -8.99 0.35
N CYS A 358 6.88 -8.96 0.05
CA CYS A 358 6.23 -9.91 -0.85
C CYS A 358 7.05 -10.15 -2.11
N TRP A 359 7.36 -11.40 -2.48
CA TRP A 359 8.23 -11.83 -3.59
C TRP A 359 9.75 -11.51 -3.47
N ASP A 360 10.18 -10.60 -2.59
CA ASP A 360 11.50 -9.96 -2.66
C ASP A 360 12.70 -10.93 -2.52
N TYR A 361 12.64 -11.87 -1.57
CA TYR A 361 13.80 -12.72 -1.26
C TYR A 361 14.16 -13.70 -2.39
N VAL A 362 13.20 -14.08 -3.23
CA VAL A 362 13.45 -14.95 -4.37
C VAL A 362 13.83 -14.18 -5.63
N ILE A 363 13.59 -12.86 -5.67
CA ILE A 363 14.20 -11.97 -6.67
C ILE A 363 15.71 -11.87 -6.37
N SER A 364 16.08 -11.47 -5.14
CA SER A 364 17.47 -11.35 -4.74
C SER A 364 17.64 -11.34 -3.21
N PRO A 365 18.15 -12.43 -2.59
CA PRO A 365 18.43 -12.46 -1.15
C PRO A 365 19.35 -11.31 -0.71
N SER A 366 20.37 -10.99 -1.51
CA SER A 366 21.32 -9.91 -1.21
C SER A 366 20.68 -8.53 -1.22
N TYR A 367 19.72 -8.29 -2.13
CA TYR A 367 18.96 -7.05 -2.14
C TYR A 367 18.10 -6.93 -0.89
N SER A 368 17.38 -7.99 -0.51
CA SER A 368 16.53 -8.03 0.67
C SER A 368 17.34 -7.80 1.95
N ILE A 369 18.48 -8.47 2.11
CA ILE A 369 19.38 -8.33 3.27
C ILE A 369 19.89 -6.89 3.39
N ARG A 370 20.39 -6.32 2.28
CA ARG A 370 20.93 -4.95 2.25
C ARG A 370 19.86 -3.93 2.64
N ASN A 371 18.69 -3.98 2.01
CA ASN A 371 17.63 -3.01 2.27
C ASN A 371 17.00 -3.22 3.65
N LEU A 372 16.81 -4.45 4.13
CA LEU A 372 16.28 -4.68 5.48
C LEU A 372 17.23 -4.15 6.55
N HIS A 373 18.54 -4.24 6.36
CA HIS A 373 19.51 -3.57 7.24
C HIS A 373 19.25 -2.07 7.31
N GLU A 374 19.13 -1.40 6.17
CA GLU A 374 18.92 0.05 6.10
C GLU A 374 17.53 0.48 6.60
N TRP A 375 16.48 -0.27 6.26
CA TRP A 375 15.11 0.03 6.66
C TRP A 375 14.89 -0.11 8.17
N LEU A 376 15.54 -1.07 8.84
CA LEU A 376 15.48 -1.17 10.30
C LEU A 376 16.15 0.01 11.03
N GLU A 377 16.95 0.81 10.32
CA GLU A 377 17.59 2.02 10.84
C GLU A 377 16.78 3.28 10.50
N THR A 378 16.15 3.30 9.33
CA THR A 378 15.53 4.50 8.77
C THR A 378 14.02 4.55 8.98
N VAL A 379 13.33 3.42 8.90
CA VAL A 379 11.86 3.29 8.92
C VAL A 379 11.40 2.66 10.24
N PRO A 380 10.33 3.18 10.88
CA PRO A 380 9.74 2.51 12.04
C PRO A 380 9.41 1.04 11.73
N ASN A 381 9.92 0.09 12.53
CA ASN A 381 9.77 -1.35 12.26
C ASN A 381 8.32 -1.84 12.25
N ASN A 382 7.36 -1.04 12.73
CA ASN A 382 5.95 -1.34 12.61
C ASN A 382 5.42 -1.14 11.18
N LYS A 383 6.20 -0.55 10.27
CA LYS A 383 5.81 -0.27 8.88
C LYS A 383 6.39 -1.26 7.85
N ILE A 384 7.01 -2.33 8.33
CA ILE A 384 7.66 -3.35 7.50
C ILE A 384 6.90 -4.66 7.67
N MET A 385 6.40 -5.21 6.57
CA MET A 385 5.85 -6.57 6.48
C MET A 385 6.83 -7.39 5.67
N ALA A 386 7.42 -8.39 6.31
CA ALA A 386 8.61 -9.03 5.80
C ALA A 386 8.33 -10.30 5.00
N PHE A 387 7.08 -10.65 4.71
CA PHE A 387 6.79 -11.83 3.91
C PHE A 387 5.43 -11.77 3.20
N GLY A 388 5.49 -12.07 1.91
CA GLY A 388 4.39 -12.48 1.04
C GLY A 388 4.96 -13.41 -0.03
N GLY A 389 4.34 -14.54 -0.33
CA GLY A 389 4.94 -15.50 -1.24
C GLY A 389 4.88 -15.08 -2.71
N ASP A 390 3.73 -14.54 -3.13
CA ASP A 390 3.38 -14.19 -4.52
C ASP A 390 3.37 -15.39 -5.49
N TYR A 391 3.10 -16.60 -5.01
CA TYR A 391 3.16 -17.82 -5.81
C TYR A 391 1.77 -18.37 -6.17
N SER A 392 1.73 -19.03 -7.34
CA SER A 392 0.60 -19.89 -7.74
C SER A 392 0.81 -21.37 -7.37
N VAL A 393 1.96 -21.73 -6.78
CA VAL A 393 2.37 -23.11 -6.45
C VAL A 393 2.74 -23.20 -4.97
N VAL A 394 1.95 -23.95 -4.20
CA VAL A 394 2.03 -23.98 -2.72
C VAL A 394 3.39 -24.45 -2.21
N GLU A 395 4.05 -25.38 -2.91
CA GLU A 395 5.39 -25.87 -2.58
C GLU A 395 6.44 -24.74 -2.62
N LEU A 396 6.28 -23.76 -3.52
CA LEU A 396 7.21 -22.64 -3.66
C LEU A 396 7.01 -21.57 -2.58
N VAL A 397 5.80 -21.47 -2.01
CA VAL A 397 5.53 -20.66 -0.81
C VAL A 397 6.41 -21.11 0.35
N TYR A 398 6.52 -22.42 0.57
CA TYR A 398 7.42 -22.99 1.58
C TYR A 398 8.88 -22.58 1.33
N SER A 399 9.39 -22.80 0.11
CA SER A 399 10.77 -22.46 -0.22
C SER A 399 11.06 -20.98 -0.01
N HIS A 400 10.13 -20.11 -0.39
CA HIS A 400 10.26 -18.69 -0.19
C HIS A 400 10.28 -18.34 1.31
N ALA A 401 9.39 -18.91 2.12
CA ALA A 401 9.39 -18.71 3.57
C ALA A 401 10.72 -19.15 4.22
N VAL A 402 11.33 -20.25 3.74
CA VAL A 402 12.66 -20.70 4.18
C VAL A 402 13.72 -19.66 3.83
N MET A 403 13.74 -19.13 2.60
CA MET A 403 14.68 -18.11 2.17
C MET A 403 14.51 -16.81 2.97
N ALA A 404 13.27 -16.36 3.18
CA ALA A 404 12.94 -15.18 3.97
C ALA A 404 13.46 -15.30 5.40
N ARG A 405 13.17 -16.42 6.09
CA ARG A 405 13.65 -16.66 7.46
C ARG A 405 15.17 -16.66 7.56
N ARG A 406 15.88 -17.23 6.57
CA ARG A 406 17.35 -17.21 6.52
C ARG A 406 17.87 -15.77 6.41
N CYS A 407 17.34 -14.98 5.49
CA CYS A 407 17.73 -13.58 5.29
C CYS A 407 17.44 -12.71 6.54
N ILE A 408 16.26 -12.86 7.14
CA ILE A 408 15.88 -12.12 8.36
C ILE A 408 16.79 -12.53 9.54
N THR A 409 17.06 -13.82 9.70
CA THR A 409 17.96 -14.33 10.75
C THR A 409 19.34 -13.73 10.61
N GLU A 410 19.87 -13.67 9.38
CA GLU A 410 21.17 -13.07 9.07
C GLU A 410 21.20 -11.59 9.50
N VAL A 411 20.26 -10.79 9.00
CA VAL A 411 20.18 -9.35 9.31
C VAL A 411 20.09 -9.09 10.82
N LEU A 412 19.18 -9.77 11.51
CA LEU A 412 18.98 -9.60 12.95
C LEU A 412 20.20 -10.05 13.75
N THR A 413 20.81 -11.17 13.37
CA THR A 413 22.03 -11.67 13.99
C THR A 413 23.18 -10.69 13.82
N GLU A 414 23.35 -10.12 12.63
CA GLU A 414 24.40 -9.13 12.36
C GLU A 414 24.18 -7.84 13.14
N LYS A 415 22.94 -7.34 13.24
CA LYS A 415 22.61 -6.15 14.03
C LYS A 415 22.82 -6.34 15.53
N VAL A 416 22.61 -7.55 16.05
CA VAL A 416 22.95 -7.89 17.45
C VAL A 416 24.46 -8.05 17.64
N ARG A 417 25.14 -8.70 16.70
CA ARG A 417 26.61 -8.86 16.73
C ARG A 417 27.34 -7.51 16.69
N SER A 418 26.85 -6.58 15.86
CA SER A 418 27.37 -5.21 15.77
C SER A 418 26.97 -4.33 16.95
N ARG A 419 26.12 -4.83 17.85
CA ARG A 419 25.60 -4.13 19.04
C ARG A 419 24.79 -2.88 18.69
N TYR A 420 24.18 -2.88 17.51
CA TYR A 420 23.17 -1.90 17.14
C TYR A 420 21.83 -2.24 17.82
N LEU A 421 21.48 -3.53 17.87
CA LEU A 421 20.31 -4.05 18.60
C LEU A 421 20.74 -4.91 19.78
N SER A 422 19.95 -4.89 20.85
CA SER A 422 19.94 -5.96 21.83
C SER A 422 19.24 -7.21 21.28
N GLU A 423 19.50 -8.36 21.91
CA GLU A 423 18.81 -9.60 21.55
C GLU A 423 17.28 -9.48 21.70
N ALA A 424 16.81 -8.85 22.78
CA ALA A 424 15.38 -8.65 23.02
C ALA A 424 14.72 -7.80 21.91
N GLU A 425 15.40 -6.76 21.41
CA GLU A 425 14.90 -5.95 20.30
C GLU A 425 14.83 -6.76 18.99
N ALA A 426 15.85 -7.58 18.69
CA ALA A 426 15.85 -8.42 17.51
C ALA A 426 14.69 -9.44 17.51
N LEU A 427 14.45 -10.10 18.64
CA LEU A 427 13.31 -11.02 18.83
C LEU A 427 11.97 -10.30 18.66
N GLY A 428 11.82 -9.11 19.26
CA GLY A 428 10.61 -8.30 19.13
C GLY A 428 10.38 -7.78 17.70
N ILE A 429 11.45 -7.51 16.95
CA ILE A 429 11.37 -7.11 15.53
C ILE A 429 10.93 -8.30 14.68
N ALA A 430 11.50 -9.50 14.88
CA ALA A 430 11.11 -10.70 14.13
C ALA A 430 9.60 -10.97 14.22
N GLU A 431 9.04 -10.94 15.44
CA GLU A 431 7.60 -11.09 15.68
C GLU A 431 6.77 -10.01 14.97
N LYS A 432 7.25 -8.76 14.98
CA LYS A 432 6.53 -7.65 14.33
C LYS A 432 6.46 -7.80 12.83
N ILE A 433 7.60 -7.97 12.19
CA ILE A 433 7.70 -7.90 10.73
C ILE A 433 7.15 -9.15 10.04
N LEU A 434 7.19 -10.32 10.70
CA LEU A 434 6.65 -11.57 10.17
C LEU A 434 5.17 -11.81 10.49
N ARG A 435 4.61 -11.09 11.48
CA ARG A 435 3.26 -11.38 11.98
C ARG A 435 2.46 -10.14 12.36
N THR A 436 2.84 -9.45 13.44
CA THR A 436 1.88 -8.52 14.08
C THR A 436 1.59 -7.29 13.23
N ASN A 437 2.53 -6.87 12.38
CA ASN A 437 2.31 -5.74 11.48
C ASN A 437 1.24 -6.07 10.44
N ALA A 438 1.31 -7.22 9.78
CA ALA A 438 0.30 -7.65 8.82
C ALA A 438 -1.07 -7.86 9.48
N LEU A 439 -1.12 -8.47 10.68
CA LEU A 439 -2.37 -8.58 11.44
C LEU A 439 -3.02 -7.22 11.70
N ARG A 440 -2.21 -6.20 12.01
CA ARG A 440 -2.69 -4.84 12.29
C ARG A 440 -3.17 -4.14 11.02
N VAL A 441 -2.35 -4.14 9.97
CA VAL A 441 -2.62 -3.39 8.73
C VAL A 441 -3.85 -3.95 8.01
N PHE A 442 -3.98 -5.28 7.94
CA PHE A 442 -5.11 -5.96 7.29
C PHE A 442 -6.24 -6.36 8.25
N LYS A 443 -6.17 -5.95 9.52
CA LYS A 443 -7.22 -6.15 10.54
C LYS A 443 -7.64 -7.61 10.72
N LEU A 444 -6.65 -8.50 10.79
CA LEU A 444 -6.83 -9.96 10.77
C LEU A 444 -6.86 -10.61 12.16
N ALA A 445 -6.69 -9.85 13.25
CA ALA A 445 -6.60 -10.40 14.59
C ALA A 445 -7.92 -11.10 15.03
N PRO A 446 -7.90 -12.38 15.43
CA PRO A 446 -9.08 -13.03 16.01
C PRO A 446 -9.43 -12.37 17.35
N GLY A 447 -10.68 -11.99 17.55
CA GLY A 447 -11.16 -11.50 18.86
C GLY A 447 -10.92 -10.02 19.18
N GLY A 448 -10.58 -9.18 18.20
CA GLY A 448 -10.57 -7.72 18.39
C GLY A 448 -9.26 -7.14 18.95
N ASP A 449 -8.17 -7.90 18.98
CA ASP A 449 -6.82 -7.39 19.23
C ASP A 449 -6.26 -6.63 18.00
N GLY A 450 -7.06 -5.71 17.44
CA GLY A 450 -6.55 -4.61 16.63
C GLY A 450 -5.56 -3.76 17.46
N PRO A 451 -4.96 -2.71 16.88
CA PRO A 451 -4.09 -1.84 17.65
C PRO A 451 -4.84 -1.36 18.89
N LYS A 452 -4.43 -1.83 20.07
CA LYS A 452 -5.09 -1.48 21.33
C LYS A 452 -4.98 0.02 21.47
N ILE A 453 -6.11 0.71 21.30
CA ILE A 453 -6.24 2.12 21.67
C ILE A 453 -5.63 2.23 23.06
N PRO A 454 -4.53 2.99 23.25
CA PRO A 454 -3.85 3.09 24.52
C PRO A 454 -4.85 3.22 25.67
N ALA A 455 -4.68 2.45 26.75
CA ALA A 455 -5.67 2.40 27.84
C ALA A 455 -6.02 3.80 28.40
N VAL A 456 -5.08 4.75 28.32
CA VAL A 456 -5.29 6.15 28.68
C VAL A 456 -6.39 6.84 27.86
N LEU A 457 -6.55 6.49 26.58
CA LEU A 457 -7.59 7.02 25.68
C LEU A 457 -8.96 6.36 25.90
N GLN A 458 -9.01 5.23 26.62
CA GLN A 458 -10.27 4.57 26.98
C GLN A 458 -10.86 5.09 28.30
N LYS A 459 -10.04 5.77 29.11
CA LYS A 459 -10.47 6.35 30.39
C LYS A 459 -11.28 7.61 30.15
N SER A 460 -12.54 7.62 30.57
CA SER A 460 -13.44 8.80 30.47
C SER A 460 -12.77 10.08 30.97
N GLY A 461 -12.98 11.17 30.24
CA GLY A 461 -12.39 12.48 30.49
C GLY A 461 -12.05 13.22 29.20
N PRO A 462 -11.50 14.45 29.27
CA PRO A 462 -11.29 15.31 28.11
C PRO A 462 -10.47 14.66 26.98
N LEU A 463 -9.47 13.85 27.33
CA LEU A 463 -8.65 13.13 26.35
C LEU A 463 -9.43 12.03 25.61
N HIS A 464 -10.31 11.31 26.32
CA HIS A 464 -11.18 10.31 25.71
C HIS A 464 -12.23 10.95 24.80
N ASP A 465 -12.84 12.05 25.25
CA ASP A 465 -13.83 12.78 24.45
C ASP A 465 -13.20 13.40 23.20
N TRP A 466 -12.00 13.98 23.33
CA TRP A 466 -11.21 14.47 22.19
C TRP A 466 -10.85 13.33 21.24
N TRP A 467 -10.34 12.20 21.74
CA TRP A 467 -9.97 11.06 20.89
C TRP A 467 -11.16 10.47 20.15
N ARG A 468 -12.29 10.26 20.84
CA ARG A 468 -13.53 9.76 20.23
C ARG A 468 -13.99 10.69 19.11
N LEU A 469 -13.92 12.00 19.35
CA LEU A 469 -14.23 13.00 18.33
C LEU A 469 -13.25 12.91 17.15
N HIS A 470 -11.95 12.94 17.43
CA HIS A 470 -10.87 12.93 16.45
C HIS A 470 -10.91 11.71 15.52
N THR A 471 -11.27 10.54 16.03
CA THR A 471 -11.41 9.32 15.22
C THR A 471 -12.73 9.18 14.48
N SER A 472 -13.71 10.06 14.73
CA SER A 472 -14.99 10.05 14.01
C SER A 472 -14.85 10.76 12.67
N LYS A 473 -15.48 10.23 11.61
CA LYS A 473 -15.59 10.89 10.29
C LYS A 473 -16.81 11.84 10.18
N GLU A 474 -17.61 11.98 11.23
CA GLU A 474 -18.89 12.71 11.18
C GLU A 474 -18.75 14.23 11.35
N GLY A 475 -19.62 15.00 10.71
CA GLY A 475 -19.71 16.45 10.93
C GLY A 475 -18.61 17.30 10.27
N PHE A 476 -17.67 16.70 9.53
CA PHE A 476 -16.75 17.45 8.69
C PHE A 476 -17.50 18.17 7.56
N ILE A 477 -17.14 19.42 7.32
CA ILE A 477 -17.67 20.21 6.22
C ILE A 477 -16.90 19.84 4.95
N LYS A 478 -17.63 19.32 3.96
CA LYS A 478 -17.03 18.77 2.72
C LYS A 478 -17.10 19.68 1.51
N SER A 479 -18.13 20.51 1.39
CA SER A 479 -18.32 21.40 0.23
C SER A 479 -18.01 22.85 0.59
N TRP A 480 -17.14 23.47 -0.20
CA TRP A 480 -16.60 24.79 0.04
C TRP A 480 -16.60 25.65 -1.23
N LYS A 481 -16.78 26.96 -1.04
CA LYS A 481 -16.27 27.96 -2.00
C LYS A 481 -14.94 28.47 -1.49
N VAL A 482 -13.92 28.47 -2.34
CA VAL A 482 -12.58 28.96 -1.99
C VAL A 482 -12.13 30.08 -2.92
N ILE A 483 -11.34 31.01 -2.42
CA ILE A 483 -10.74 32.08 -3.21
C ILE A 483 -9.34 32.42 -2.69
N GLY A 484 -8.40 32.56 -3.61
CA GLY A 484 -6.99 32.84 -3.33
C GLY A 484 -6.06 32.22 -4.39
N PRO A 485 -4.76 32.10 -4.08
CA PRO A 485 -4.08 32.71 -2.94
C PRO A 485 -3.94 34.23 -3.13
N PHE A 486 -4.13 34.98 -2.05
CA PHE A 486 -3.78 36.40 -1.91
C PHE A 486 -2.38 36.54 -1.28
N GLU A 487 -1.74 37.69 -1.48
CA GLU A 487 -0.48 38.03 -0.83
C GLU A 487 -0.66 38.18 0.68
N THR A 488 0.35 37.81 1.47
CA THR A 488 0.24 37.81 2.93
C THR A 488 0.18 39.20 3.54
N GLY A 489 0.87 40.22 3.00
CA GLY A 489 0.86 41.58 3.57
C GLY A 489 1.11 41.58 5.09
N GLU A 490 0.18 42.14 5.86
CA GLU A 490 0.17 42.15 7.34
C GLU A 490 -0.32 40.82 7.98
N GLY A 491 -0.31 39.72 7.24
CA GLY A 491 -0.77 38.40 7.66
C GLY A 491 -2.29 38.35 7.89
N LEU A 492 -2.74 37.60 8.90
CA LEU A 492 -4.17 37.45 9.20
C LEU A 492 -4.90 38.77 9.49
N ASP A 493 -4.19 39.81 9.93
CA ASP A 493 -4.77 41.11 10.23
C ASP A 493 -5.06 41.94 8.96
N GLN A 494 -4.44 41.61 7.83
CA GLN A 494 -4.68 42.27 6.54
C GLN A 494 -6.12 42.07 6.09
N VAL A 495 -6.95 43.11 6.11
CA VAL A 495 -8.33 43.02 5.62
C VAL A 495 -8.34 42.88 4.09
N LEU A 496 -8.88 41.78 3.58
CA LEU A 496 -9.05 41.53 2.15
C LEU A 496 -10.54 41.53 1.74
N PRO A 497 -10.87 41.65 0.43
CA PRO A 497 -12.24 41.80 -0.03
C PRO A 497 -13.24 40.74 0.48
N PRO A 498 -12.91 39.42 0.57
CA PRO A 498 -13.83 38.41 1.07
C PRO A 498 -14.32 38.63 2.51
N GLU A 499 -13.57 39.38 3.35
CA GLU A 499 -13.98 39.72 4.72
C GLU A 499 -15.11 40.75 4.75
N LYS A 500 -15.25 41.56 3.70
CA LYS A 500 -16.25 42.64 3.63
C LYS A 500 -17.57 42.15 3.05
N ASN A 501 -17.50 41.37 1.97
CA ASN A 501 -18.66 40.80 1.30
C ASN A 501 -18.26 39.52 0.56
N VAL A 502 -19.11 38.49 0.66
CA VAL A 502 -18.95 37.24 -0.09
C VAL A 502 -19.89 37.31 -1.29
N ASP A 503 -19.31 37.55 -2.47
CA ASP A 503 -20.00 37.55 -3.76
C ASP A 503 -19.26 36.64 -4.74
N PHE A 504 -19.87 35.51 -5.07
CA PHE A 504 -19.25 34.48 -5.92
C PHE A 504 -19.06 34.90 -7.38
N SER A 505 -19.69 36.00 -7.82
CA SER A 505 -19.51 36.54 -9.16
C SER A 505 -18.28 37.46 -9.28
N GLN A 506 -17.72 37.91 -8.15
CA GLN A 506 -16.62 38.87 -8.15
C GLN A 506 -15.27 38.19 -8.32
N SER A 507 -14.36 38.91 -8.96
CA SER A 507 -12.93 38.61 -9.01
C SER A 507 -12.14 39.74 -8.36
N HIS A 508 -11.01 39.42 -7.76
CA HIS A 508 -10.17 40.37 -7.03
C HIS A 508 -8.74 40.37 -7.57
N PRO A 509 -8.06 41.54 -7.59
CA PRO A 509 -6.69 41.64 -8.07
C PRO A 509 -5.71 40.90 -7.15
N ARG A 510 -4.66 40.35 -7.75
CA ARG A 510 -3.47 39.79 -7.09
C ARG A 510 -2.21 40.12 -7.92
N LEU A 511 -1.03 39.88 -7.38
CA LEU A 511 0.22 39.94 -8.13
C LEU A 511 0.19 38.91 -9.27
N GLY A 512 0.31 39.39 -10.51
CA GLY A 512 0.30 38.53 -11.70
C GLY A 512 -1.10 38.09 -12.18
N GLY A 513 -2.20 38.68 -11.69
CA GLY A 513 -3.52 38.41 -12.27
C GLY A 513 -4.72 38.77 -11.38
N GLN A 514 -5.76 37.93 -11.42
CA GLN A 514 -6.94 38.02 -10.56
C GLN A 514 -7.24 36.65 -9.94
N VAL A 515 -7.93 36.64 -8.80
CA VAL A 515 -8.52 35.45 -8.18
C VAL A 515 -10.04 35.53 -8.22
N SER A 516 -10.69 34.38 -8.39
CA SER A 516 -12.15 34.23 -8.37
C SER A 516 -12.54 33.07 -7.45
N TRP A 517 -13.81 33.02 -7.05
CA TRP A 517 -14.34 31.92 -6.25
C TRP A 517 -14.43 30.63 -7.06
N GLN A 518 -13.95 29.54 -6.48
CA GLN A 518 -13.95 28.20 -7.04
C GLN A 518 -14.67 27.25 -6.08
N THR A 519 -15.38 26.25 -6.60
CA THR A 519 -15.89 25.16 -5.74
C THR A 519 -14.72 24.24 -5.41
N ALA A 520 -14.54 23.92 -4.13
CA ALA A 520 -13.58 22.94 -3.66
C ALA A 520 -14.27 21.93 -2.76
N GLU A 521 -13.82 20.69 -2.84
CA GLU A 521 -14.29 19.62 -1.97
C GLU A 521 -13.14 19.19 -1.05
N ALA A 522 -13.48 18.98 0.22
CA ALA A 522 -12.58 18.33 1.15
C ALA A 522 -12.66 16.81 0.95
N SER A 523 -11.59 16.10 1.33
CA SER A 523 -11.57 14.64 1.30
C SER A 523 -12.68 14.04 2.19
N SER A 524 -12.90 12.72 2.08
CA SER A 524 -13.88 12.03 2.93
C SER A 524 -13.62 12.23 4.43
N ALA A 525 -12.32 12.39 4.79
CA ALA A 525 -11.80 12.70 6.12
C ALA A 525 -11.82 14.19 6.49
N GLY A 526 -12.38 15.05 5.63
CA GLY A 526 -12.58 16.48 5.91
C GLY A 526 -11.36 17.38 5.66
N TYR A 527 -10.31 16.88 5.00
CA TYR A 527 -9.14 17.70 4.66
C TYR A 527 -9.37 18.49 3.38
N LEU A 528 -9.38 19.82 3.48
CA LEU A 528 -9.42 20.72 2.33
C LEU A 528 -7.99 21.09 1.93
N ASN A 529 -7.49 20.48 0.84
CA ASN A 529 -6.12 20.65 0.34
C ASN A 529 -6.01 21.82 -0.65
N PHE A 530 -5.58 22.99 -0.17
CA PHE A 530 -5.47 24.18 -1.01
C PHE A 530 -4.38 24.06 -2.07
N ILE A 531 -3.28 23.34 -1.79
CA ILE A 531 -2.19 23.14 -2.76
C ILE A 531 -2.72 22.37 -3.96
N ALA A 532 -3.33 21.21 -3.71
CA ALA A 532 -3.88 20.38 -4.77
C ALA A 532 -4.97 21.13 -5.55
N HIS A 533 -5.80 21.92 -4.86
CA HIS A 533 -6.85 22.70 -5.51
C HIS A 533 -6.31 23.80 -6.44
N PHE A 534 -5.41 24.67 -5.96
CA PHE A 534 -4.89 25.79 -6.76
C PHE A 534 -3.83 25.37 -7.79
N ALA A 535 -3.16 24.24 -7.60
CA ALA A 535 -2.32 23.65 -8.65
C ALA A 535 -3.13 23.28 -9.90
N ARG A 536 -4.43 22.93 -9.76
CA ARG A 536 -5.33 22.61 -10.89
C ARG A 536 -5.74 23.84 -11.68
N THR A 537 -5.78 25.01 -11.04
CA THR A 537 -6.40 26.22 -11.62
C THR A 537 -5.42 27.33 -11.96
N GLN A 538 -4.15 27.24 -11.52
CA GLN A 538 -3.13 28.24 -11.79
C GLN A 538 -1.85 27.62 -12.36
N SER A 539 -1.53 27.96 -13.61
CA SER A 539 -0.36 27.46 -14.35
C SER A 539 1.01 27.95 -13.86
N GLU A 540 1.06 28.94 -12.94
CA GLU A 540 2.30 29.66 -12.60
C GLU A 540 2.66 29.66 -11.09
N GLY A 541 1.93 28.90 -10.25
CA GLY A 541 2.17 28.87 -8.79
C GLY A 541 3.03 27.69 -8.34
N ARG A 542 4.09 27.93 -7.57
CA ARG A 542 4.77 26.86 -6.81
C ARG A 542 3.82 26.27 -5.78
N ALA A 543 3.64 24.96 -5.78
CA ALA A 543 3.00 24.22 -4.69
C ALA A 543 3.66 24.61 -3.34
N GLY A 544 2.87 25.16 -2.40
CA GLY A 544 3.35 25.63 -1.09
C GLY A 544 3.77 27.11 -1.01
N ALA A 545 3.32 27.97 -1.93
CA ALA A 545 3.57 29.40 -1.88
C ALA A 545 3.00 30.07 -0.62
N ILE A 546 3.74 31.04 -0.08
CA ILE A 546 3.32 31.91 1.02
C ILE A 546 2.12 32.73 0.55
N GLY A 547 1.01 32.72 1.30
CA GLY A 547 -0.21 33.39 0.87
C GLY A 547 -1.35 33.28 1.87
N MET A 548 -2.53 33.75 1.46
CA MET A 548 -3.78 33.63 2.21
C MET A 548 -4.90 33.13 1.31
N VAL A 549 -5.72 32.21 1.82
CA VAL A 549 -6.90 31.67 1.13
C VAL A 549 -8.10 31.85 2.03
N TYR A 550 -9.25 32.10 1.42
CA TYR A 550 -10.53 32.06 2.10
C TYR A 550 -11.31 30.82 1.68
N ALA A 551 -11.94 30.15 2.64
CA ALA A 551 -12.91 29.09 2.44
C ALA A 551 -14.25 29.50 3.07
N TYR A 552 -15.33 29.36 2.32
CA TYR A 552 -16.68 29.74 2.72
C TYR A 552 -17.63 28.55 2.62
N THR A 553 -18.52 28.43 3.60
CA THR A 553 -19.65 27.51 3.53
C THR A 553 -20.88 28.04 4.29
N GLU A 554 -22.00 27.33 4.16
CA GLU A 554 -23.26 27.62 4.84
C GLU A 554 -23.77 26.39 5.60
N ILE A 555 -24.22 26.62 6.83
CA ILE A 555 -24.74 25.61 7.75
C ILE A 555 -26.21 25.96 8.05
N GLU A 556 -27.12 25.11 7.62
CA GLU A 556 -28.54 25.24 7.93
C GLU A 556 -28.84 24.60 9.28
N CYS A 557 -29.40 25.39 10.19
CA CYS A 557 -29.73 24.98 11.55
C CYS A 557 -31.24 25.13 11.81
N PRO A 558 -31.94 24.12 12.32
CA PRO A 558 -33.40 24.17 12.47
C PRO A 558 -33.87 25.03 13.66
N ASP A 559 -33.04 25.22 14.67
CA ASP A 559 -33.37 25.91 15.91
C ASP A 559 -32.12 26.59 16.50
N GLU A 560 -32.32 27.47 17.48
CA GLU A 560 -31.20 28.09 18.18
C GLU A 560 -30.54 27.09 19.12
N ARG A 561 -29.25 26.80 18.93
CA ARG A 561 -28.56 25.76 19.71
C ARG A 561 -27.07 26.05 19.94
N PRO A 562 -26.49 25.58 21.05
CA PRO A 562 -25.04 25.48 21.17
C PRO A 562 -24.51 24.39 20.22
N ALA A 563 -23.33 24.61 19.66
CA ALA A 563 -22.62 23.62 18.85
C ALA A 563 -21.12 23.68 19.15
N THR A 564 -20.44 22.56 18.91
CA THR A 564 -18.97 22.52 18.97
C THR A 564 -18.43 22.62 17.56
N LEU A 565 -17.67 23.66 17.27
CA LEU A 565 -16.92 23.80 16.02
C LEU A 565 -15.47 23.45 16.30
N THR A 566 -14.90 22.56 15.50
CA THR A 566 -13.46 22.27 15.57
C THR A 566 -12.76 22.81 14.33
N ILE A 567 -11.52 23.25 14.50
CA ILE A 567 -10.67 23.73 13.41
C ILE A 567 -9.28 23.14 13.51
N GLY A 568 -8.74 22.74 12.37
CA GLY A 568 -7.34 22.43 12.15
C GLY A 568 -6.85 23.19 10.96
N SER A 569 -5.77 23.96 11.06
CA SER A 569 -5.29 24.77 9.93
C SER A 569 -3.79 24.72 9.84
N ASN A 570 -3.28 24.76 8.60
CA ASN A 570 -1.89 25.08 8.37
C ASN A 570 -1.65 26.53 8.76
N ASP A 571 -0.58 26.75 9.51
CA ASP A 571 -0.18 28.02 10.10
C ASP A 571 -1.33 28.73 10.82
N GLY A 572 -1.56 30.02 10.52
CA GLY A 572 -2.58 30.82 11.18
C GLY A 572 -3.93 30.72 10.48
N ALA A 573 -5.01 30.78 11.26
CA ALA A 573 -6.35 30.94 10.72
C ALA A 573 -7.19 31.96 11.50
N LYS A 574 -8.11 32.60 10.78
CA LYS A 574 -9.11 33.51 11.32
C LYS A 574 -10.49 33.08 10.82
N VAL A 575 -11.45 32.92 11.73
CA VAL A 575 -12.78 32.40 11.41
C VAL A 575 -13.84 33.40 11.80
N TRP A 576 -14.80 33.58 10.89
CA TRP A 576 -16.01 34.34 11.12
C TRP A 576 -17.22 33.41 11.04
N LEU A 577 -18.12 33.52 12.03
CA LEU A 577 -19.45 32.92 12.01
C LEU A 577 -20.48 34.06 12.01
N ASN A 578 -21.34 34.11 10.99
CA ASN A 578 -22.34 35.17 10.81
C ASN A 578 -21.73 36.58 10.86
N GLY A 579 -20.52 36.73 10.31
CA GLY A 579 -19.78 38.00 10.26
C GLY A 579 -19.04 38.36 11.57
N GLN A 580 -19.18 37.58 12.65
CA GLN A 580 -18.46 37.79 13.90
C GLN A 580 -17.20 36.92 13.95
N VAL A 581 -16.06 37.51 14.33
CA VAL A 581 -14.81 36.75 14.53
C VAL A 581 -14.97 35.84 15.75
N ILE A 582 -14.88 34.53 15.54
CA ILE A 582 -14.94 33.52 16.62
C ILE A 582 -13.58 32.87 16.89
N TYR A 583 -12.60 33.09 16.02
CA TYR A 583 -11.27 32.49 16.10
C TYR A 583 -10.23 33.35 15.38
N ASN A 584 -9.04 33.49 15.94
CA ASN A 584 -7.92 34.20 15.34
C ASN A 584 -6.59 33.72 15.94
N GLU A 585 -6.04 32.66 15.38
CA GLU A 585 -4.78 32.07 15.83
C GLU A 585 -3.66 32.36 14.84
N LYS A 586 -2.50 32.79 15.35
CA LYS A 586 -1.32 33.15 14.56
C LYS A 586 -0.18 32.22 14.93
N GLY A 587 0.57 31.74 13.94
CA GLY A 587 1.76 30.93 14.19
C GLY A 587 2.01 29.93 13.07
N GLY A 588 3.16 29.27 13.10
CA GLY A 588 3.50 28.20 12.15
C GLY A 588 3.10 26.83 12.71
N ARG A 589 2.28 26.07 11.98
CA ARG A 589 1.82 24.73 12.39
C ARG A 589 1.27 23.94 11.20
N ILE A 590 1.16 22.62 11.37
CA ILE A 590 0.47 21.77 10.39
C ILE A 590 -1.03 21.71 10.71
N ALA A 591 -1.84 21.55 9.67
CA ALA A 591 -3.26 21.25 9.85
C ALA A 591 -3.43 19.85 10.46
N VAL A 592 -4.08 19.78 11.62
CA VAL A 592 -4.49 18.53 12.26
C VAL A 592 -5.98 18.63 12.58
N ALA A 593 -6.77 17.62 12.23
CA ALA A 593 -8.19 17.61 12.57
C ALA A 593 -8.39 17.80 14.08
N ASP A 594 -9.38 18.60 14.47
CA ASP A 594 -9.74 18.84 15.87
C ASP A 594 -8.64 19.47 16.75
N GLN A 595 -7.70 20.19 16.13
CA GLN A 595 -6.59 20.87 16.81
C GLN A 595 -7.07 21.92 17.81
N ASP A 596 -8.07 22.72 17.43
CA ASP A 596 -8.73 23.69 18.30
C ASP A 596 -10.24 23.41 18.36
N ILE A 597 -10.81 23.53 19.56
CA ILE A 597 -12.22 23.28 19.84
C ILE A 597 -12.87 24.58 20.32
N LEU A 598 -13.95 24.97 19.65
CA LEU A 598 -14.69 26.21 19.90
C LEU A 598 -16.14 25.90 20.24
N ASN A 599 -16.63 26.49 21.33
CA ASN A 599 -18.05 26.50 21.65
C ASN A 599 -18.70 27.67 20.93
N VAL A 600 -19.61 27.38 20.02
CA VAL A 600 -20.32 28.39 19.22
C VAL A 600 -21.84 28.27 19.43
N LYS A 601 -22.57 29.31 19.02
CA LYS A 601 -24.03 29.32 19.02
C LYS A 601 -24.53 29.47 17.59
N LEU A 602 -25.36 28.54 17.14
CA LEU A 602 -26.01 28.59 15.83
C LEU A 602 -27.42 29.16 15.98
N HIS A 603 -27.84 29.95 15.00
CA HIS A 603 -29.19 30.52 14.94
C HIS A 603 -30.07 29.73 13.97
N PRO A 604 -31.41 29.78 14.10
CA PRO A 604 -32.32 29.18 13.12
C PRO A 604 -32.08 29.73 11.71
N GLY A 605 -32.06 28.84 10.71
CA GLY A 605 -31.77 29.15 9.31
C GLY A 605 -30.28 29.06 8.95
N THR A 606 -29.89 29.84 7.94
CA THR A 606 -28.55 29.81 7.37
C THR A 606 -27.52 30.51 8.27
N ASN A 607 -26.50 29.76 8.70
CA ASN A 607 -25.33 30.28 9.39
C ASN A 607 -24.15 30.29 8.42
N ARG A 608 -23.50 31.45 8.25
CA ARG A 608 -22.42 31.65 7.27
C ARG A 608 -21.07 31.51 7.95
N LEU A 609 -20.23 30.62 7.45
CA LEU A 609 -18.88 30.39 7.95
C LEU A 609 -17.86 30.85 6.90
N LEU A 610 -16.96 31.75 7.30
CA LEU A 610 -15.82 32.17 6.50
C LEU A 610 -14.54 31.87 7.27
N VAL A 611 -13.60 31.20 6.64
CA VAL A 611 -12.30 30.85 7.22
C VAL A 611 -11.21 31.43 6.34
N LYS A 612 -10.32 32.22 6.92
CA LYS A 612 -9.09 32.70 6.29
C LYS A 612 -7.94 31.86 6.83
N VAL A 613 -7.16 31.27 5.94
CA VAL A 613 -6.00 30.45 6.27
C VAL A 613 -4.75 31.08 5.67
N GLN A 614 -3.77 31.38 6.51
CA GLN A 614 -2.46 31.83 6.10
C GLN A 614 -1.58 30.62 5.80
N ASN A 615 -0.67 30.74 4.84
CA ASN A 615 0.41 29.80 4.61
C ASN A 615 1.75 30.53 4.66
N LEU A 616 2.66 30.01 5.45
CA LEU A 616 4.04 30.44 5.63
C LEU A 616 5.01 29.55 4.83
N GLY A 617 4.51 28.49 4.22
CA GLY A 617 5.26 27.58 3.33
C GLY A 617 4.94 26.11 3.61
N ALA A 618 5.40 25.22 2.72
CA ALA A 618 5.15 23.77 2.79
C ALA A 618 3.67 23.40 2.56
N SER A 619 3.02 22.64 3.46
CA SER A 619 1.63 22.17 3.30
C SER A 619 0.62 23.28 3.56
N TRP A 620 -0.54 23.22 2.90
CA TRP A 620 -1.60 24.22 3.08
C TRP A 620 -2.97 23.57 3.00
N GLY A 621 -3.58 23.36 4.16
CA GLY A 621 -4.93 22.84 4.24
C GLY A 621 -5.69 23.25 5.48
N LEU A 622 -6.93 22.79 5.53
CA LEU A 622 -7.93 23.14 6.52
C LEU A 622 -8.81 21.92 6.85
N TYR A 623 -9.06 21.69 8.13
CA TYR A 623 -10.11 20.85 8.66
C TYR A 623 -11.11 21.73 9.38
N VAL A 624 -12.40 21.59 9.08
CA VAL A 624 -13.47 22.15 9.92
C VAL A 624 -14.57 21.13 10.08
N ARG A 625 -15.02 20.97 11.32
CA ARG A 625 -16.20 20.17 11.63
C ARG A 625 -17.13 20.93 12.56
N VAL A 626 -18.42 20.63 12.47
CA VAL A 626 -19.40 21.03 13.48
C VAL A 626 -20.02 19.77 14.06
N VAL A 627 -19.81 19.57 15.36
CA VAL A 627 -20.36 18.43 16.09
C VAL A 627 -21.80 18.71 16.42
N ASP A 628 -22.67 17.91 15.82
CA ASP A 628 -24.11 17.99 16.00
C ASP A 628 -24.62 16.74 16.72
N SER A 629 -24.96 16.89 18.00
CA SER A 629 -25.35 15.76 18.85
C SER A 629 -26.66 15.09 18.42
N ASP A 630 -27.51 15.75 17.63
CA ASP A 630 -28.79 15.21 17.16
C ASP A 630 -28.89 15.01 15.63
N GLY A 631 -27.82 15.32 14.89
CA GLY A 631 -27.70 15.08 13.44
C GLY A 631 -28.67 15.86 12.55
N LYS A 632 -29.22 16.99 13.01
CA LYS A 632 -30.18 17.82 12.27
C LYS A 632 -29.54 18.94 11.43
N LEU A 633 -28.26 19.27 11.61
CA LEU A 633 -27.57 20.26 10.80
C LEU A 633 -27.47 19.79 9.34
N LYS A 634 -27.68 20.71 8.40
CA LYS A 634 -27.46 20.45 6.97
C LYS A 634 -26.38 21.39 6.44
N TYR A 635 -25.50 20.86 5.62
CA TYR A 635 -24.42 21.63 5.02
C TYR A 635 -24.76 21.94 3.56
N LYS A 636 -24.47 23.16 3.13
CA LYS A 636 -24.66 23.57 1.75
C LYS A 636 -23.74 22.77 0.82
N SER A 637 -24.30 22.28 -0.29
CA SER A 637 -23.54 21.76 -1.43
C SER A 637 -23.48 22.86 -2.50
N PHE A 638 -22.29 23.14 -3.02
CA PHE A 638 -22.01 24.24 -3.94
C PHE A 638 -21.86 23.84 -5.40
#